data_AF-A0A535RPL1-F1
#
_entry.id   AF-A0A535RPL1-F1
#
_cell.length_a   1.000
_cell.length_b   1.000
_cell.length_c   1.000
_cell.angle_alpha   90.00
_cell.angle_beta   90.00
_cell.angle_gamma   90.00
#
_symmetry.space_group_name_H-M   'P 1'
#
loop_
_entity.id
_entity.type
_entity.pdbx_description
1 polymer ?
#
loop_
_entity_poly.entity_id
_entity_poly.type
_entity_poly.pdbx_seq_one_letter_code
_entity_poly.pdbx_strand_id
1 'polypeptide(L)'
;MRRTSPLAASLVAGLLVIEATVGATFAAAAKDPVSGCQLAAAGSKIQHVIYLQFDNTHYMRDNPSVASDLEQMPHLLNFLTTNGTLFTNDHTILISHTAGGILSTQTGLYPDRMGINVSNSYFYFPPTKVPAFSTAFKYWTDLVDDTTGANDALPNMVGDGQKTTPAPWVPFTRAGCDFGAISLANIELENTGTGPFGDMSEVFGTGSPEWSEAVASNAAPSGTAARAKALTDFVGIAVHCAQGGGICTSTAKDVTNSRPDKLPDESGGYLGYVGLFGAKYVNPAVCDPRPSTCSTVMGQPAVNNMFGTPVTDPFGQPGFPGFDGATAANTLGYLAQMQEAGIPVTWGYISDAHDNHTSAFPAPFNPNFPRASGPGEADYVAQLKSYDDAFAAFFARLQADGINQSNTLFVVTVDEGDQYAGGIGIPQPDGTLAYSHTNCSWTTTPACPSNQIGEVNLNIKPKLPAGSPSFVVHSDSAPTFYVNGQPDRTNPTLRKLERDVGGLNAIDPYESSTAAPVFVRLADPVEQLTLHMTNTDPARTPSFTAFANADFFITAANSGPSCGSNPCIDYHFAWNHGSIQPEIATTWVGFVGPGVKRGGIDTSTWTDHVNVRPTMLALLGLTDDYVHDGRVLIETLEKKAIPKQLDEHAKTTLRLGEVYEQLNAPFGQFAMDTLTASTTALRSTDDSVYNSIESSIQSLTSQRDALATQIKNALDGAAFKDQKLKEADAKDWIDQAQSLIDQAAALAAGS
;
A
#
# COMPACT_ATOMS: atom_id res chain seq x y z
N MET A 1 -11.48 -22.11 88.76
CA MET A 1 -10.15 -22.02 88.12
C MET A 1 -10.31 -21.28 86.80
N ARG A 2 -9.41 -20.32 86.55
CA ARG A 2 -9.70 -19.04 85.87
C ARG A 2 -9.91 -19.18 84.36
N ARG A 3 -11.09 -18.71 83.91
CA ARG A 3 -11.39 -18.16 82.58
C ARG A 3 -11.09 -16.67 82.60
N THR A 4 -10.63 -16.09 81.49
CA THR A 4 -10.65 -14.64 81.25
C THR A 4 -10.85 -14.33 79.76
N SER A 5 -11.88 -13.56 79.48
CA SER A 5 -12.06 -12.64 78.34
C SER A 5 -12.39 -11.26 78.96
N PRO A 6 -12.59 -10.17 78.21
CA PRO A 6 -11.85 -9.56 77.09
C PRO A 6 -11.39 -8.12 77.46
N LEU A 7 -10.75 -7.38 76.55
CA LEU A 7 -10.62 -5.91 76.67
C LEU A 7 -10.71 -5.25 75.30
N ALA A 8 -11.48 -4.16 75.29
CA ALA A 8 -12.02 -3.45 74.15
C ALA A 8 -11.11 -2.33 73.64
N ALA A 9 -11.34 -1.87 72.41
CA ALA A 9 -11.16 -0.47 72.02
C ALA A 9 -12.13 -0.11 70.90
N SER A 10 -12.70 1.09 71.02
CA SER A 10 -13.99 1.52 70.49
C SER A 10 -13.99 2.02 69.04
N LEU A 11 -15.16 1.90 68.40
CA LEU A 11 -15.60 2.63 67.21
C LEU A 11 -15.95 4.09 67.55
N VAL A 12 -15.50 5.06 66.74
CA VAL A 12 -16.19 6.34 66.47
C VAL A 12 -16.04 6.65 64.97
N ALA A 13 -17.17 6.98 64.35
CA ALA A 13 -17.40 7.17 62.92
C ALA A 13 -16.83 8.49 62.36
N GLY A 14 -16.46 8.46 61.07
CA GLY A 14 -16.24 9.64 60.23
C GLY A 14 -16.61 9.31 58.79
N LEU A 15 -17.67 9.96 58.28
CA LEU A 15 -18.24 9.78 56.95
C LEU A 15 -17.20 9.97 55.83
N LEU A 16 -17.18 9.04 54.88
CA LEU A 16 -16.83 9.32 53.49
C LEU A 16 -18.00 8.87 52.62
N VAL A 17 -18.69 9.87 52.07
CA VAL A 17 -19.70 9.70 51.02
C VAL A 17 -18.94 9.29 49.76
N ILE A 18 -19.06 8.02 49.38
CA ILE A 18 -18.71 7.57 48.04
C ILE A 18 -20.03 7.58 47.26
N GLU A 19 -20.18 8.57 46.39
CA GLU A 19 -21.24 8.57 45.39
C GLU A 19 -21.01 7.36 44.48
N ALA A 20 -21.84 6.34 44.63
CA ALA A 20 -21.96 5.28 43.66
C ALA A 20 -22.67 5.85 42.43
N THR A 21 -21.91 6.37 41.47
CA THR A 21 -22.41 6.49 40.10
C THR A 21 -22.61 5.07 39.58
N VAL A 22 -23.88 4.64 39.56
CA VAL A 22 -24.33 3.46 38.83
C VAL A 22 -24.01 3.71 37.36
N GLY A 23 -22.83 3.27 36.93
CA GLY A 23 -22.52 3.12 35.52
C GLY A 23 -23.42 2.03 34.99
N ALA A 24 -24.45 2.43 34.24
CA ALA A 24 -25.23 1.50 33.44
C ALA A 24 -24.27 0.87 32.42
N THR A 25 -23.79 -0.34 32.71
CA THR A 25 -23.18 -1.21 31.72
C THR A 25 -24.29 -1.58 30.74
N PHE A 26 -24.30 -0.91 29.60
CA PHE A 26 -25.00 -1.43 28.43
C PHE A 26 -24.28 -2.71 28.03
N ALA A 27 -24.72 -3.84 28.57
CA ALA A 27 -24.44 -5.13 27.98
C ALA A 27 -25.06 -5.09 26.58
N ALA A 28 -24.22 -4.91 25.56
CA ALA A 28 -24.62 -5.15 24.19
C ALA A 28 -25.19 -6.57 24.14
N ALA A 29 -26.46 -6.69 23.78
CA ALA A 29 -27.06 -7.99 23.54
C ALA A 29 -26.24 -8.67 22.44
N ALA A 30 -25.65 -9.83 22.76
CA ALA A 30 -25.03 -10.69 21.77
C ALA A 30 -26.09 -10.98 20.70
N LYS A 31 -25.89 -10.47 19.48
CA LYS A 31 -26.69 -10.89 18.32
C LYS A 31 -26.36 -12.36 18.06
N ASP A 32 -27.39 -13.15 17.77
CA ASP A 32 -27.24 -14.53 17.30
C ASP A 32 -26.26 -14.59 16.12
N PRO A 33 -25.46 -15.66 15.96
CA PRO A 33 -24.58 -15.82 14.81
C PRO A 33 -25.42 -15.73 13.53
N VAL A 34 -25.06 -14.77 12.69
CA VAL A 34 -25.73 -14.53 11.41
C VAL A 34 -25.41 -15.69 10.48
N SER A 35 -26.43 -16.41 10.00
CA SER A 35 -26.23 -17.50 9.04
C SER A 35 -26.00 -16.93 7.63
N GLY A 36 -24.77 -17.03 7.13
CA GLY A 36 -24.39 -16.67 5.75
C GLY A 36 -23.95 -15.21 5.57
N CYS A 37 -23.15 -14.95 4.53
CA CYS A 37 -22.58 -13.65 4.20
C CYS A 37 -23.66 -12.57 3.99
N GLN A 38 -23.53 -11.45 4.71
CA GLN A 38 -24.45 -10.31 4.65
C GLN A 38 -23.75 -9.03 4.17
N LEU A 39 -23.85 -8.76 2.87
CA LEU A 39 -23.51 -7.45 2.30
C LEU A 39 -24.83 -6.66 2.21
N ALA A 40 -25.11 -5.85 3.24
CA ALA A 40 -26.46 -5.44 3.62
C ALA A 40 -26.79 -3.96 3.38
N ALA A 41 -26.07 -3.24 2.51
CA ALA A 41 -26.43 -1.86 2.18
C ALA A 41 -27.87 -1.78 1.65
N ALA A 42 -28.60 -0.74 2.04
CA ALA A 42 -30.01 -0.60 1.72
C ALA A 42 -30.26 -0.63 0.20
N GLY A 43 -31.03 -1.62 -0.27
CA GLY A 43 -31.36 -1.77 -1.69
C GLY A 43 -30.21 -2.27 -2.57
N SER A 44 -29.09 -2.70 -1.97
CA SER A 44 -27.98 -3.33 -2.66
C SER A 44 -28.35 -4.74 -3.12
N LYS A 45 -27.78 -5.14 -4.26
CA LYS A 45 -27.82 -6.50 -4.81
C LYS A 45 -26.45 -7.16 -4.77
N ILE A 46 -25.49 -6.52 -4.11
CA ILE A 46 -24.12 -7.02 -4.06
C ILE A 46 -24.11 -8.32 -3.26
N GLN A 47 -23.57 -9.36 -3.89
CA GLN A 47 -23.34 -10.69 -3.32
C GLN A 47 -21.84 -11.03 -3.33
N HIS A 48 -21.08 -10.39 -4.23
CA HIS A 48 -19.66 -10.63 -4.42
C HIS A 48 -18.87 -9.33 -4.42
N VAL A 49 -17.63 -9.39 -3.98
CA VAL A 49 -16.65 -8.31 -4.07
C VAL A 49 -15.42 -8.85 -4.77
N ILE A 50 -15.00 -8.17 -5.83
CA ILE A 50 -13.75 -8.45 -6.55
C ILE A 50 -12.94 -7.16 -6.52
N TYR A 51 -11.84 -7.18 -5.77
CA TYR A 51 -10.89 -6.10 -5.68
C TYR A 51 -9.61 -6.49 -6.43
N LEU A 52 -9.12 -5.60 -7.27
CA LEU A 52 -7.88 -5.76 -8.01
C LEU A 52 -7.02 -4.53 -7.85
N GLN A 53 -5.74 -4.75 -7.56
CA GLN A 53 -4.75 -3.69 -7.54
C GLN A 53 -3.59 -4.09 -8.43
N PHE A 54 -3.24 -3.23 -9.37
CA PHE A 54 -2.05 -3.39 -10.19
C PHE A 54 -0.83 -2.78 -9.50
N ASP A 55 0.34 -3.31 -9.82
CA ASP A 55 1.62 -2.59 -9.69
C ASP A 55 1.79 -1.64 -10.87
N ASN A 56 2.06 -0.37 -10.58
CA ASN A 56 2.56 0.67 -11.52
C ASN A 56 1.84 0.77 -12.88
N THR A 57 0.59 0.35 -13.00
CA THR A 57 -0.14 0.33 -14.28
C THR A 57 -0.71 1.71 -14.62
N HIS A 58 -0.37 2.24 -15.80
CA HIS A 58 -0.68 3.61 -16.17
C HIS A 58 -1.96 3.77 -16.99
N TYR A 59 -2.78 4.75 -16.59
CA TYR A 59 -3.81 5.31 -17.48
C TYR A 59 -3.21 6.38 -18.41
N MET A 60 -2.25 7.15 -17.91
CA MET A 60 -1.53 8.17 -18.68
C MET A 60 -0.56 7.52 -19.66
N ARG A 61 -0.21 8.24 -20.74
CA ARG A 61 0.75 7.74 -21.74
C ARG A 61 2.15 8.22 -21.41
N ASP A 62 3.07 7.30 -21.14
CA ASP A 62 4.49 7.61 -20.89
C ASP A 62 5.19 8.15 -22.13
N ASN A 63 4.83 7.59 -23.28
CA ASN A 63 5.19 8.11 -24.60
C ASN A 63 3.90 8.55 -25.31
N PRO A 64 3.76 9.83 -25.71
CA PRO A 64 2.54 10.31 -26.37
C PRO A 64 2.13 9.54 -27.64
N SER A 65 3.09 8.87 -28.28
CA SER A 65 2.88 8.07 -29.50
C SER A 65 2.51 6.61 -29.23
N VAL A 66 2.59 6.15 -27.99
CA VAL A 66 2.25 4.80 -27.54
C VAL A 66 0.95 4.88 -26.73
N ALA A 67 0.08 3.89 -26.85
CA ALA A 67 -1.11 3.80 -26.02
C ALA A 67 -0.72 3.51 -24.56
N SER A 68 -1.47 4.00 -23.58
CA SER A 68 -1.21 3.67 -22.16
C SER A 68 -1.52 2.20 -21.86
N ASP A 69 -1.15 1.71 -20.68
CA ASP A 69 -1.41 0.33 -20.28
C ASP A 69 -2.89 -0.02 -20.38
N LEU A 70 -3.75 0.83 -19.82
CA LEU A 70 -5.19 0.62 -19.88
C LEU A 70 -5.76 0.71 -21.30
N GLU A 71 -5.23 1.58 -22.16
CA GLU A 71 -5.64 1.63 -23.57
C GLU A 71 -5.25 0.35 -24.34
N GLN A 72 -4.17 -0.30 -23.93
CA GLN A 72 -3.71 -1.59 -24.47
C GLN A 72 -4.41 -2.80 -23.81
N MET A 73 -5.20 -2.58 -22.75
CA MET A 73 -6.11 -3.55 -22.13
C MET A 73 -7.59 -3.18 -22.34
N PRO A 74 -8.07 -3.11 -23.59
CA PRO A 74 -9.41 -2.62 -23.91
C PRO A 74 -10.55 -3.42 -23.25
N HIS A 75 -10.40 -4.70 -22.93
CA HIS A 75 -11.47 -5.44 -22.24
C HIS A 75 -11.70 -4.92 -20.81
N LEU A 76 -10.63 -4.60 -20.08
CA LEU A 76 -10.72 -3.98 -18.77
C LEU A 76 -11.22 -2.53 -18.88
N LEU A 77 -10.57 -1.71 -19.73
CA LEU A 77 -10.93 -0.30 -19.87
C LEU A 77 -12.39 -0.12 -20.30
N ASN A 78 -12.87 -0.89 -21.27
CA ASN A 78 -14.27 -0.85 -21.69
C ASN A 78 -15.21 -1.34 -20.60
N PHE A 79 -14.82 -2.35 -19.81
CA PHE A 79 -15.62 -2.84 -18.70
C PHE A 79 -15.84 -1.73 -17.65
N LEU A 80 -14.75 -1.06 -17.23
CA LEU A 80 -14.80 0.03 -16.24
C LEU A 80 -15.63 1.22 -16.74
N THR A 81 -15.37 1.67 -17.97
CA THR A 81 -15.99 2.87 -18.53
C THR A 81 -17.43 2.66 -19.00
N THR A 82 -17.82 1.45 -19.40
CA THR A 82 -19.20 1.16 -19.83
C THR A 82 -20.12 0.83 -18.66
N ASN A 83 -19.59 0.19 -17.62
CA ASN A 83 -20.42 -0.34 -16.52
C ASN A 83 -20.32 0.46 -15.22
N GLY A 84 -19.43 1.44 -15.13
CA GLY A 84 -19.16 2.17 -13.90
C GLY A 84 -18.55 3.54 -14.12
N THR A 85 -17.72 3.97 -13.18
CA THR A 85 -16.97 5.23 -13.24
C THR A 85 -15.49 4.92 -13.04
N LEU A 86 -14.66 5.48 -13.92
CA LEU A 86 -13.21 5.45 -13.86
C LEU A 86 -12.71 6.87 -13.54
N PHE A 87 -12.15 7.06 -12.35
CA PHE A 87 -11.44 8.29 -11.99
C PHE A 87 -10.00 8.19 -12.49
N THR A 88 -9.54 9.21 -13.21
CA THR A 88 -8.16 9.27 -13.75
C THR A 88 -7.34 10.42 -13.17
N ASN A 89 -7.85 11.00 -12.09
CA ASN A 89 -7.22 12.04 -11.28
C ASN A 89 -7.27 11.58 -9.81
N ASP A 90 -7.05 10.28 -9.63
CA ASP A 90 -6.79 9.66 -8.33
C ASP A 90 -5.31 9.88 -7.99
N HIS A 91 -4.95 9.82 -6.71
CA HIS A 91 -3.57 10.02 -6.27
C HIS A 91 -3.16 8.96 -5.27
N THR A 92 -1.87 8.58 -5.30
CA THR A 92 -1.29 7.66 -4.32
C THR A 92 -0.87 8.39 -3.03
N ILE A 93 -0.22 7.68 -2.10
CA ILE A 93 0.35 8.20 -0.85
C ILE A 93 1.81 8.61 -1.04
N LEU A 94 2.45 9.16 0.00
CA LEU A 94 3.88 9.52 -0.04
C LEU A 94 4.63 8.88 1.15
N ILE A 95 5.77 8.22 0.96
CA ILE A 95 6.41 7.83 -0.31
C ILE A 95 5.61 6.68 -0.92
N SER A 96 5.18 6.85 -2.18
CA SER A 96 4.44 5.82 -2.90
C SER A 96 5.34 4.63 -3.15
N HIS A 97 4.92 3.44 -2.72
CA HIS A 97 5.44 2.17 -3.23
C HIS A 97 4.35 1.12 -3.07
N THR A 98 4.45 0.01 -3.78
CA THR A 98 3.59 -1.18 -3.69
C THR A 98 2.94 -1.41 -2.30
N ALA A 99 3.72 -1.62 -1.24
CA ALA A 99 3.19 -1.89 0.10
C ALA A 99 2.36 -0.72 0.65
N GLY A 100 2.89 0.51 0.64
CA GLY A 100 2.19 1.69 1.16
C GLY A 100 0.92 2.02 0.37
N GLY A 101 0.99 1.99 -0.97
CA GLY A 101 -0.12 2.25 -1.87
C GLY A 101 -1.25 1.23 -1.69
N ILE A 102 -0.91 -0.07 -1.64
CA ILE A 102 -1.84 -1.14 -1.33
C ILE A 102 -2.47 -0.92 0.05
N LEU A 103 -1.66 -0.80 1.10
CA LEU A 103 -2.17 -0.69 2.47
C LEU A 103 -3.10 0.51 2.66
N SER A 104 -2.83 1.65 2.01
CA SER A 104 -3.72 2.82 2.07
C SER A 104 -5.05 2.61 1.36
N THR A 105 -5.09 1.91 0.23
CA THR A 105 -6.37 1.50 -0.40
C THR A 105 -7.14 0.46 0.40
N GLN A 106 -6.44 -0.46 1.08
CA GLN A 106 -7.06 -1.50 1.91
C GLN A 106 -7.65 -0.95 3.21
N THR A 107 -6.98 0.02 3.84
CA THR A 107 -7.34 0.58 5.16
C THR A 107 -8.09 1.91 5.06
N GLY A 108 -7.95 2.67 3.97
CA GLY A 108 -8.45 4.04 3.95
C GLY A 108 -7.70 4.97 4.91
N LEU A 109 -6.46 4.62 5.28
CA LEU A 109 -5.59 5.39 6.16
C LEU A 109 -4.32 5.83 5.44
N TYR A 110 -3.84 7.02 5.80
CA TYR A 110 -2.51 7.44 5.38
C TYR A 110 -1.40 6.70 6.15
N PRO A 111 -0.17 6.67 5.61
CA PRO A 111 0.94 5.92 6.18
C PRO A 111 1.28 6.20 7.65
N ASP A 112 1.11 7.43 8.11
CA ASP A 112 1.28 7.82 9.51
C ASP A 112 0.33 7.11 10.47
N ARG A 113 -0.85 6.70 10.00
CA ARG A 113 -1.89 6.02 10.81
C ARG A 113 -1.94 4.51 10.63
N MET A 114 -1.14 3.94 9.73
CA MET A 114 -1.01 2.49 9.55
C MET A 114 0.42 1.94 9.72
N GLY A 115 1.44 2.80 9.81
CA GLY A 115 2.78 2.46 10.27
C GLY A 115 3.85 2.37 9.18
N ILE A 116 3.47 2.28 7.90
CA ILE A 116 4.39 2.13 6.75
C ILE A 116 4.68 3.49 6.10
N ASN A 117 5.29 4.38 6.85
CA ASN A 117 5.58 5.76 6.46
C ASN A 117 6.74 5.92 5.45
N VAL A 118 7.51 4.86 5.24
CA VAL A 118 8.46 4.68 4.13
C VAL A 118 8.22 3.26 3.61
N SER A 119 8.16 3.11 2.30
CA SER A 119 7.76 1.89 1.60
C SER A 119 8.78 1.62 0.49
N ASN A 120 8.97 0.42 -0.05
CA ASN A 120 8.54 -0.91 0.40
C ASN A 120 9.33 -1.45 1.62
N SER A 121 10.27 -0.67 2.13
CA SER A 121 11.03 -0.97 3.33
C SER A 121 11.43 0.32 4.03
N TYR A 122 12.03 0.22 5.21
CA TYR A 122 12.41 1.41 5.96
C TYR A 122 13.58 1.13 6.90
N PHE A 123 14.24 2.21 7.32
CA PHE A 123 15.11 2.15 8.50
C PHE A 123 14.39 2.73 9.71
N TYR A 124 14.88 2.38 10.89
CA TYR A 124 14.43 2.93 12.16
C TYR A 124 15.61 3.11 13.12
N PHE A 125 15.43 3.92 14.15
CA PHE A 125 16.45 4.25 15.15
C PHE A 125 16.27 3.41 16.43
N PRO A 126 16.99 2.28 16.58
CA PRO A 126 17.01 1.54 17.84
C PRO A 126 17.60 2.40 18.99
N PRO A 127 17.57 1.93 20.25
CA PRO A 127 18.16 2.66 21.38
C PRO A 127 19.63 3.07 21.19
N THR A 128 20.39 2.34 20.37
CA THR A 128 21.80 2.67 20.03
C THR A 128 21.93 3.90 19.12
N LYS A 129 20.84 4.34 18.49
CA LYS A 129 20.77 5.40 17.48
C LYS A 129 21.64 5.15 16.25
N VAL A 130 21.97 3.89 15.98
CA VAL A 130 22.55 3.44 14.71
C VAL A 130 21.42 2.79 13.92
N PRO A 131 21.06 3.29 12.72
CA PRO A 131 19.90 2.81 11.98
C PRO A 131 19.89 1.29 11.77
N ALA A 132 18.73 0.68 11.97
CA ALA A 132 18.43 -0.72 11.67
C ALA A 132 17.36 -0.79 10.57
N PHE A 133 17.35 -1.88 9.81
CA PHE A 133 16.49 -2.07 8.64
C PHE A 133 15.28 -2.93 8.97
N SER A 134 14.14 -2.66 8.35
CA SER A 134 12.97 -3.55 8.32
C SER A 134 12.32 -3.53 6.94
N THR A 135 11.84 -4.67 6.46
CA THR A 135 10.90 -4.72 5.33
C THR A 135 9.50 -4.30 5.76
N ALA A 136 8.70 -3.74 4.84
CA ALA A 136 7.27 -3.50 5.06
C ALA A 136 6.42 -4.75 4.79
N PHE A 137 6.90 -5.66 3.93
CA PHE A 137 6.22 -6.90 3.52
C PHE A 137 6.33 -7.99 4.60
N LYS A 138 5.32 -8.03 5.47
CA LYS A 138 5.20 -8.95 6.61
C LYS A 138 3.73 -9.28 6.84
N TYR A 139 3.42 -10.41 7.48
CA TYR A 139 2.04 -10.66 7.88
C TYR A 139 1.49 -9.55 8.80
N TRP A 140 0.17 -9.28 8.75
CA TRP A 140 -0.48 -8.13 9.40
C TRP A 140 -0.10 -7.89 10.86
N THR A 141 0.09 -8.97 11.62
CA THR A 141 0.41 -8.93 13.06
C THR A 141 1.90 -9.02 13.39
N ASP A 142 2.76 -9.13 12.40
CA ASP A 142 4.19 -9.26 12.62
C ASP A 142 4.79 -7.96 13.13
N LEU A 143 5.87 -8.10 13.92
CA LEU A 143 6.64 -6.96 14.39
C LEU A 143 7.69 -6.55 13.35
N VAL A 144 8.38 -5.44 13.61
CA VAL A 144 9.54 -5.02 12.83
C VAL A 144 10.64 -6.10 12.80
N ASP A 145 11.57 -6.01 11.85
CA ASP A 145 12.73 -6.94 11.76
C ASP A 145 13.74 -6.74 12.91
N ASP A 146 13.31 -7.08 14.11
CA ASP A 146 14.11 -7.03 15.31
C ASP A 146 14.24 -8.42 15.91
N THR A 147 15.33 -9.13 15.58
CA THR A 147 15.57 -10.48 16.13
C THR A 147 15.67 -10.55 17.67
N THR A 148 15.75 -9.41 18.37
CA THR A 148 15.85 -9.32 19.83
C THR A 148 14.55 -8.90 20.53
N GLY A 149 13.62 -8.28 19.80
CA GLY A 149 12.43 -7.60 20.34
C GLY A 149 12.72 -6.42 21.28
N ALA A 150 13.98 -5.94 21.33
CA ALA A 150 14.44 -4.87 22.20
C ALA A 150 14.84 -3.57 21.46
N ASN A 151 14.95 -3.62 20.14
CA ASN A 151 15.27 -2.49 19.27
C ASN A 151 14.03 -1.70 18.88
N ASP A 152 12.93 -2.38 18.57
CA ASP A 152 11.58 -1.81 18.45
C ASP A 152 10.56 -2.93 18.71
N ALA A 153 9.66 -2.69 19.66
CA ALA A 153 8.68 -3.67 20.13
C ALA A 153 7.28 -3.44 19.53
N LEU A 154 7.12 -2.41 18.70
CA LEU A 154 5.84 -2.06 18.08
C LEU A 154 5.60 -2.91 16.83
N PRO A 155 4.32 -3.17 16.49
CA PRO A 155 3.98 -3.92 15.27
C PRO A 155 4.48 -3.21 14.02
N ASN A 156 4.67 -3.96 12.93
CA ASN A 156 4.96 -3.37 11.62
C ASN A 156 3.83 -2.42 11.22
N MET A 157 2.59 -2.91 11.31
CA MET A 157 1.35 -2.17 11.06
C MET A 157 0.93 -1.29 12.25
N VAL A 158 1.86 -0.51 12.83
CA VAL A 158 1.57 0.33 14.01
C VAL A 158 0.64 1.49 13.65
N GLY A 159 -0.55 1.48 14.24
CA GLY A 159 -1.55 2.52 14.08
C GLY A 159 -1.71 3.42 15.30
N ASP A 160 -2.89 4.04 15.40
CA ASP A 160 -3.24 4.93 16.50
C ASP A 160 -3.15 4.22 17.87
N GLY A 161 -2.47 4.86 18.82
CA GLY A 161 -2.28 4.30 20.16
C GLY A 161 -1.21 3.21 20.26
N GLN A 162 -0.32 3.11 19.26
CA GLN A 162 0.80 2.15 19.22
C GLN A 162 0.37 0.68 19.28
N LYS A 163 -0.77 0.39 18.65
CA LYS A 163 -1.32 -0.97 18.48
C LYS A 163 -1.30 -1.37 17.02
N THR A 164 -1.51 -2.65 16.77
CA THR A 164 -1.71 -3.14 15.40
C THR A 164 -2.95 -2.48 14.80
N THR A 165 -2.82 -1.92 13.60
CA THR A 165 -3.93 -1.35 12.84
C THR A 165 -5.01 -2.42 12.63
N PRO A 166 -6.31 -2.10 12.79
CA PRO A 166 -7.38 -3.07 12.54
C PRO A 166 -7.33 -3.64 11.13
N ALA A 167 -7.55 -4.95 10.99
CA ALA A 167 -7.29 -5.64 9.74
C ALA A 167 -8.43 -5.48 8.69
N PRO A 168 -8.10 -5.33 7.40
CA PRO A 168 -9.07 -4.93 6.38
C PRO A 168 -10.10 -6.02 6.04
N TRP A 169 -9.83 -7.29 6.38
CA TRP A 169 -10.77 -8.39 6.18
C TRP A 169 -11.85 -8.47 7.27
N VAL A 170 -11.65 -7.80 8.42
CA VAL A 170 -12.50 -7.94 9.61
C VAL A 170 -13.96 -7.53 9.38
N PRO A 171 -14.30 -6.42 8.70
CA PRO A 171 -15.70 -6.10 8.43
C PRO A 171 -16.43 -7.16 7.61
N PHE A 172 -15.72 -7.89 6.73
CA PHE A 172 -16.30 -8.95 5.92
C PHE A 172 -16.51 -10.23 6.73
N THR A 173 -15.50 -10.68 7.48
CA THR A 173 -15.58 -11.93 8.25
C THR A 173 -16.60 -11.82 9.39
N ARG A 174 -16.73 -10.62 10.00
CA ARG A 174 -17.80 -10.31 10.97
C ARG A 174 -19.19 -10.27 10.34
N ALA A 175 -19.28 -9.92 9.06
CA ALA A 175 -20.52 -9.97 8.29
C ALA A 175 -20.87 -11.38 7.80
N GLY A 176 -20.10 -12.41 8.18
CA GLY A 176 -20.36 -13.79 7.79
C GLY A 176 -19.78 -14.17 6.43
N CYS A 177 -18.88 -13.36 5.86
CA CYS A 177 -18.30 -13.56 4.54
C CYS A 177 -16.86 -14.10 4.65
N ASP A 178 -16.58 -15.22 4.00
CA ASP A 178 -15.19 -15.65 3.80
C ASP A 178 -14.49 -14.65 2.87
N PHE A 179 -13.21 -14.40 3.16
CA PHE A 179 -12.36 -13.45 2.46
C PHE A 179 -11.13 -14.18 1.93
N GLY A 180 -10.90 -14.13 0.63
CA GLY A 180 -9.73 -14.73 -0.03
C GLY A 180 -8.85 -13.68 -0.67
N ALA A 181 -7.53 -13.87 -0.60
CA ALA A 181 -6.58 -12.96 -1.23
C ALA A 181 -5.43 -13.69 -1.92
N ILE A 182 -4.89 -13.04 -2.96
CA ILE A 182 -3.63 -13.42 -3.59
C ILE A 182 -2.73 -12.19 -3.86
N SER A 183 -1.51 -12.25 -3.34
CA SER A 183 -0.36 -11.38 -3.62
C SER A 183 -0.48 -9.92 -3.15
N LEU A 184 -1.36 -9.62 -2.19
CA LEU A 184 -1.51 -8.26 -1.68
C LEU A 184 -0.69 -8.01 -0.42
N ALA A 185 -0.38 -6.74 -0.15
CA ALA A 185 0.42 -6.36 1.00
C ALA A 185 -0.23 -6.78 2.34
N ASN A 186 0.51 -7.58 3.11
CA ASN A 186 0.36 -7.91 4.53
C ASN A 186 -0.91 -8.65 4.96
N ILE A 187 -1.84 -8.95 4.06
CA ILE A 187 -3.05 -9.74 4.37
C ILE A 187 -2.79 -11.24 4.15
N GLU A 188 -1.83 -11.60 3.32
CA GLU A 188 -1.24 -12.93 3.23
C GLU A 188 0.12 -12.99 3.95
N LEU A 189 0.69 -14.19 4.06
CA LEU A 189 2.11 -14.29 4.40
C LEU A 189 2.94 -13.73 3.25
N GLU A 190 3.94 -12.94 3.57
CA GLU A 190 4.79 -12.17 2.65
C GLU A 190 6.19 -12.77 2.52
N ASN A 191 6.63 -13.49 3.54
CA ASN A 191 7.97 -14.04 3.60
C ASN A 191 8.01 -15.42 4.28
N THR A 192 9.13 -16.11 4.10
CA THR A 192 9.38 -17.42 4.72
C THR A 192 10.14 -17.30 6.04
N GLY A 193 10.03 -16.16 6.72
CA GLY A 193 10.79 -15.82 7.92
C GLY A 193 10.56 -16.79 9.06
N THR A 194 11.64 -17.37 9.59
CA THR A 194 11.61 -18.35 10.70
C THR A 194 12.23 -17.80 12.00
N GLY A 195 12.55 -16.51 12.03
CA GLY A 195 12.99 -15.81 13.25
C GLY A 195 11.83 -15.60 14.23
N PRO A 196 12.07 -15.02 15.41
CA PRO A 196 11.03 -14.80 16.43
C PRO A 196 9.81 -14.01 15.94
N PHE A 197 9.98 -13.16 14.92
CA PHE A 197 8.95 -12.28 14.35
C PHE A 197 8.87 -12.44 12.82
N GLY A 198 9.09 -13.66 12.34
CA GLY A 198 8.84 -13.98 10.94
C GLY A 198 7.48 -14.66 10.79
N ASP A 199 6.84 -14.43 9.65
CA ASP A 199 5.54 -14.93 9.25
C ASP A 199 5.29 -16.41 9.61
N MET A 200 6.28 -17.28 9.33
CA MET A 200 6.15 -18.71 9.60
C MET A 200 6.11 -19.02 11.09
N SER A 201 6.83 -18.24 11.90
CA SER A 201 6.80 -18.34 13.35
C SER A 201 5.50 -17.79 13.94
N GLU A 202 4.98 -16.67 13.41
CA GLU A 202 3.76 -16.05 13.94
C GLU A 202 2.50 -16.89 13.66
N VAL A 203 2.34 -17.34 12.40
CA VAL A 203 1.14 -18.07 11.98
C VAL A 203 1.18 -19.55 12.37
N PHE A 204 2.30 -20.24 12.14
CA PHE A 204 2.40 -21.69 12.37
C PHE A 204 3.07 -22.07 13.69
N GLY A 205 3.86 -21.18 14.27
CA GLY A 205 4.63 -21.45 15.49
C GLY A 205 5.97 -22.16 15.21
N THR A 206 6.99 -21.77 15.98
CA THR A 206 8.34 -22.36 15.92
C THR A 206 8.30 -23.87 16.14
N GLY A 207 8.96 -24.62 15.25
CA GLY A 207 9.05 -26.08 15.32
C GLY A 207 7.84 -26.83 14.75
N SER A 208 6.85 -26.13 14.20
CA SER A 208 5.81 -26.74 13.37
C SER A 208 6.41 -27.38 12.09
N PRO A 209 5.69 -28.30 11.43
CA PRO A 209 6.10 -28.84 10.14
C PRO A 209 6.34 -27.76 9.07
N GLU A 210 5.48 -26.74 9.01
CA GLU A 210 5.55 -25.61 8.09
C GLU A 210 6.79 -24.76 8.35
N TRP A 211 7.02 -24.42 9.62
CA TRP A 211 8.23 -23.70 10.03
C TRP A 211 9.50 -24.50 9.70
N SER A 212 9.48 -25.82 9.91
CA SER A 212 10.63 -26.69 9.60
C SER A 212 10.91 -26.78 8.09
N GLU A 213 9.86 -26.79 7.26
CA GLU A 213 9.97 -26.70 5.81
C GLU A 213 10.58 -25.36 5.38
N ALA A 214 10.12 -24.25 5.97
CA ALA A 214 10.70 -22.94 5.74
C ALA A 214 12.17 -22.86 6.17
N VAL A 215 12.57 -23.45 7.30
CA VAL A 215 13.99 -23.53 7.69
C VAL A 215 14.82 -24.29 6.65
N ALA A 216 14.34 -25.45 6.20
CA ALA A 216 15.04 -26.23 5.18
C ALA A 216 15.13 -25.49 3.85
N SER A 217 14.06 -24.81 3.44
CA SER A 217 14.00 -23.99 2.24
C SER A 217 14.94 -22.78 2.33
N ASN A 218 14.95 -22.08 3.46
CA ASN A 218 15.83 -20.94 3.72
C ASN A 218 17.32 -21.33 3.78
N ALA A 219 17.63 -22.59 4.12
CA ALA A 219 19.01 -23.10 4.09
C ALA A 219 19.45 -23.59 2.70
N ALA A 220 18.52 -23.78 1.75
CA ALA A 220 18.84 -24.26 0.42
C ALA A 220 19.48 -23.16 -0.46
N PRO A 221 20.32 -23.53 -1.45
CA PRO A 221 20.94 -22.55 -2.35
C PRO A 221 19.91 -21.73 -3.14
N SER A 222 20.18 -20.44 -3.34
CA SER A 222 19.37 -19.56 -4.19
C SER A 222 19.22 -20.12 -5.61
N GLY A 223 18.07 -19.86 -6.24
CA GLY A 223 17.77 -20.33 -7.60
C GLY A 223 17.59 -21.85 -7.70
N THR A 224 17.11 -22.51 -6.63
CA THR A 224 16.79 -23.94 -6.64
C THR A 224 15.34 -24.20 -6.22
N ALA A 225 14.76 -25.29 -6.70
CA ALA A 225 13.41 -25.72 -6.31
C ALA A 225 13.26 -25.88 -4.78
N ALA A 226 14.30 -26.38 -4.09
CA ALA A 226 14.30 -26.50 -2.64
C ALA A 226 14.23 -25.14 -1.93
N ARG A 227 14.90 -24.11 -2.47
CA ARG A 227 14.83 -22.74 -1.96
C ARG A 227 13.50 -22.06 -2.26
N ALA A 228 12.86 -22.39 -3.38
CA ALA A 228 11.54 -21.87 -3.73
C ALA A 228 10.42 -22.48 -2.88
N LYS A 229 10.62 -23.72 -2.40
CA LYS A 229 9.55 -24.56 -1.83
C LYS A 229 8.65 -23.85 -0.81
N ALA A 230 9.23 -23.20 0.20
CA ALA A 230 8.42 -22.57 1.25
C ALA A 230 7.70 -21.31 0.76
N LEU A 231 8.29 -20.56 -0.17
CA LEU A 231 7.62 -19.43 -0.82
C LEU A 231 6.38 -19.94 -1.57
N THR A 232 6.56 -20.94 -2.42
CA THR A 232 5.49 -21.54 -3.23
C THR A 232 4.35 -22.10 -2.39
N ASP A 233 4.68 -22.70 -1.24
CA ASP A 233 3.69 -23.36 -0.37
C ASP A 233 2.94 -22.39 0.55
N PHE A 234 3.59 -21.35 1.06
CA PHE A 234 3.09 -20.57 2.20
C PHE A 234 2.83 -19.08 1.94
N VAL A 235 3.52 -18.47 0.98
CA VAL A 235 3.46 -17.01 0.73
C VAL A 235 2.39 -16.65 -0.28
N GLY A 236 1.85 -15.44 -0.17
CA GLY A 236 1.10 -14.75 -1.23
C GLY A 236 -0.30 -15.27 -1.50
N ILE A 237 -0.84 -16.21 -0.72
CA ILE A 237 -2.23 -16.68 -0.86
C ILE A 237 -2.80 -16.97 0.53
N ALA A 238 -3.97 -16.41 0.85
CA ALA A 238 -4.66 -16.70 2.11
C ALA A 238 -6.19 -16.72 1.96
N VAL A 239 -6.86 -17.36 2.91
CA VAL A 239 -8.30 -17.25 3.14
C VAL A 239 -8.55 -17.00 4.62
N HIS A 240 -9.18 -15.87 4.94
CA HIS A 240 -9.66 -15.53 6.28
C HIS A 240 -11.15 -15.86 6.35
N CYS A 241 -11.53 -16.82 7.18
CA CYS A 241 -12.90 -17.31 7.19
C CYS A 241 -13.77 -16.57 8.20
N ALA A 242 -15.06 -16.47 7.85
CA ALA A 242 -16.09 -15.93 8.70
C ALA A 242 -16.22 -16.68 10.03
N GLN A 243 -16.89 -16.04 11.00
CA GLN A 243 -17.20 -16.69 12.27
C GLN A 243 -18.02 -17.97 12.05
N GLY A 244 -17.53 -19.10 12.58
CA GLY A 244 -18.06 -20.44 12.27
C GLY A 244 -17.17 -21.26 11.32
N GLY A 245 -16.15 -20.63 10.74
CA GLY A 245 -15.03 -21.26 10.06
C GLY A 245 -15.17 -21.43 8.56
N GLY A 246 -16.36 -21.27 7.98
CA GLY A 246 -16.55 -21.19 6.53
C GLY A 246 -15.90 -22.33 5.75
N ILE A 247 -15.27 -22.00 4.62
CA ILE A 247 -14.50 -22.95 3.82
C ILE A 247 -13.34 -23.58 4.61
N CYS A 248 -12.73 -22.82 5.53
CA CYS A 248 -11.60 -23.24 6.36
C CYS A 248 -11.94 -24.39 7.32
N THR A 249 -13.23 -24.67 7.56
CA THR A 249 -13.68 -25.78 8.41
C THR A 249 -14.68 -26.69 7.70
N SER A 250 -14.82 -26.55 6.37
CA SER A 250 -15.84 -27.26 5.59
C SER A 250 -15.60 -28.78 5.54
N THR A 251 -14.34 -29.22 5.56
CA THR A 251 -13.96 -30.62 5.68
C THR A 251 -13.05 -30.89 6.89
N ALA A 252 -12.92 -32.16 7.29
CA ALA A 252 -11.98 -32.55 8.35
C ALA A 252 -10.51 -32.22 8.00
N LYS A 253 -10.18 -32.20 6.70
CA LYS A 253 -8.87 -31.81 6.21
C LYS A 253 -8.65 -30.30 6.42
N ASP A 254 -9.65 -29.48 6.08
CA ASP A 254 -9.55 -28.02 6.24
C ASP A 254 -9.45 -27.65 7.71
N VAL A 255 -10.23 -28.29 8.59
CA VAL A 255 -10.09 -28.13 10.05
C VAL A 255 -8.66 -28.40 10.52
N THR A 256 -8.01 -29.44 10.00
CA THR A 256 -6.63 -29.79 10.35
C THR A 256 -5.61 -28.77 9.82
N ASN A 257 -5.88 -28.22 8.64
CA ASN A 257 -4.99 -27.29 7.94
C ASN A 257 -5.16 -25.84 8.39
N SER A 258 -6.34 -25.48 8.90
CA SER A 258 -6.63 -24.13 9.37
C SER A 258 -5.79 -23.73 10.59
N ARG A 259 -5.49 -22.45 10.70
CA ARG A 259 -4.81 -21.85 11.88
C ARG A 259 -5.70 -20.77 12.48
N PRO A 260 -5.60 -20.49 13.79
CA PRO A 260 -6.23 -19.32 14.38
C PRO A 260 -5.83 -18.07 13.60
N ASP A 261 -6.82 -17.30 13.13
CA ASP A 261 -6.60 -16.00 12.53
C ASP A 261 -6.52 -14.98 13.67
N LYS A 262 -5.29 -14.67 14.10
CA LYS A 262 -5.06 -13.90 15.32
C LYS A 262 -5.02 -12.42 15.01
N LEU A 263 -5.88 -11.63 15.68
CA LEU A 263 -5.79 -10.18 15.72
C LEU A 263 -5.96 -9.70 17.18
N PRO A 264 -4.87 -9.68 17.97
CA PRO A 264 -4.95 -9.45 19.42
C PRO A 264 -5.39 -8.02 19.79
N ASP A 265 -5.11 -7.04 18.93
CA ASP A 265 -5.46 -5.64 19.13
C ASP A 265 -6.82 -5.24 18.52
N GLU A 266 -7.50 -6.18 17.85
CA GLU A 266 -8.74 -5.89 17.13
C GLU A 266 -9.84 -5.40 18.07
N SER A 267 -10.40 -4.23 17.78
CA SER A 267 -11.47 -3.64 18.58
C SER A 267 -12.68 -4.55 18.60
N GLY A 268 -13.34 -4.73 19.75
CA GLY A 268 -14.45 -5.70 19.88
C GLY A 268 -14.03 -7.18 19.87
N GLY A 269 -12.74 -7.48 19.65
CA GLY A 269 -12.17 -8.82 19.67
C GLY A 269 -12.33 -9.59 18.35
N TYR A 270 -11.48 -10.60 18.19
CA TYR A 270 -11.43 -11.46 17.00
C TYR A 270 -11.13 -12.93 17.34
N LEU A 271 -11.59 -13.39 18.51
CA LEU A 271 -11.36 -14.76 18.97
C LEU A 271 -12.26 -15.77 18.24
N GLY A 272 -11.68 -16.90 17.84
CA GLY A 272 -12.42 -18.03 17.25
C GLY A 272 -12.55 -17.97 15.72
N TYR A 273 -11.95 -16.97 15.07
CA TYR A 273 -11.75 -16.93 13.64
C TYR A 273 -10.56 -17.79 13.25
N VAL A 274 -10.60 -18.33 12.03
CA VAL A 274 -9.56 -19.20 11.49
C VAL A 274 -9.26 -18.82 10.04
N GLY A 275 -8.05 -19.13 9.60
CA GLY A 275 -7.62 -18.91 8.22
C GLY A 275 -6.87 -20.11 7.65
N LEU A 276 -6.77 -20.14 6.32
CA LEU A 276 -5.88 -21.01 5.55
C LEU A 276 -4.79 -20.13 4.94
N PHE A 277 -3.54 -20.50 5.16
CA PHE A 277 -2.38 -19.72 4.74
C PHE A 277 -1.52 -20.52 3.77
N GLY A 278 -1.24 -19.93 2.61
CA GLY A 278 -0.46 -20.54 1.55
C GLY A 278 -1.25 -21.44 0.62
N ALA A 279 -0.78 -21.55 -0.62
CA ALA A 279 -1.34 -22.43 -1.63
C ALA A 279 -1.41 -23.90 -1.17
N LYS A 280 -0.49 -24.33 -0.29
CA LYS A 280 -0.47 -25.67 0.31
C LYS A 280 -1.79 -26.01 1.00
N TYR A 281 -2.45 -25.03 1.61
CA TYR A 281 -3.69 -25.21 2.37
C TYR A 281 -4.91 -24.60 1.68
N VAL A 282 -4.73 -23.53 0.91
CA VAL A 282 -5.82 -22.91 0.14
C VAL A 282 -6.19 -23.77 -1.09
N ASN A 283 -5.23 -24.23 -1.90
CA ASN A 283 -5.54 -24.99 -3.12
C ASN A 283 -6.40 -26.23 -2.84
N PRO A 284 -6.11 -27.05 -1.80
CA PRO A 284 -6.97 -28.17 -1.49
C PRO A 284 -8.40 -27.80 -1.13
N ALA A 285 -8.62 -26.68 -0.42
CA ALA A 285 -9.95 -26.27 0.01
C ALA A 285 -10.79 -25.75 -1.16
N VAL A 286 -10.20 -24.91 -2.03
CA VAL A 286 -10.92 -24.32 -3.18
C VAL A 286 -11.04 -25.27 -4.38
N CYS A 287 -10.35 -26.40 -4.35
CA CYS A 287 -10.38 -27.43 -5.39
C CYS A 287 -11.05 -28.73 -4.92
N ASP A 288 -11.92 -28.73 -3.90
CA ASP A 288 -12.65 -29.94 -3.44
C ASP A 288 -14.19 -29.74 -3.44
N PRO A 289 -14.98 -30.59 -4.13
CA PRO A 289 -14.57 -31.64 -5.06
C PRO A 289 -13.86 -31.06 -6.27
N ARG A 290 -12.86 -31.78 -6.79
CA ARG A 290 -11.99 -31.27 -7.86
C ARG A 290 -12.78 -30.79 -9.09
N PRO A 291 -12.81 -29.47 -9.37
CA PRO A 291 -13.41 -28.95 -10.58
C PRO A 291 -12.44 -29.08 -11.77
N SER A 292 -12.95 -28.91 -13.00
CA SER A 292 -12.10 -28.89 -14.21
C SER A 292 -11.12 -27.72 -14.25
N THR A 293 -11.37 -26.70 -13.44
CA THR A 293 -10.54 -25.50 -13.25
C THR A 293 -9.41 -25.72 -12.23
N CYS A 294 -9.26 -26.94 -11.70
CA CYS A 294 -8.11 -27.35 -10.92
C CYS A 294 -7.42 -28.58 -11.53
N SER A 295 -6.09 -28.57 -11.50
CA SER A 295 -5.23 -29.66 -11.94
C SER A 295 -4.60 -30.41 -10.77
N THR A 296 -3.88 -31.49 -11.08
CA THR A 296 -2.97 -32.13 -10.13
C THR A 296 -1.56 -32.05 -10.66
N VAL A 297 -0.68 -31.41 -9.91
CA VAL A 297 0.74 -31.27 -10.21
C VAL A 297 1.52 -31.85 -9.04
N MET A 298 2.48 -32.73 -9.31
CA MET A 298 3.27 -33.39 -8.25
C MET A 298 2.42 -34.06 -7.15
N GLY A 299 1.23 -34.54 -7.49
CA GLY A 299 0.30 -35.17 -6.55
C GLY A 299 -0.49 -34.20 -5.66
N GLN A 300 -0.34 -32.88 -5.84
CA GLN A 300 -1.06 -31.84 -5.11
C GLN A 300 -2.09 -31.12 -6.00
N PRO A 301 -3.21 -30.65 -5.42
CA PRO A 301 -4.14 -29.75 -6.12
C PRO A 301 -3.45 -28.44 -6.53
N ALA A 302 -3.71 -28.00 -7.75
CA ALA A 302 -3.24 -26.72 -8.28
C ALA A 302 -4.42 -25.99 -8.92
N VAL A 303 -4.62 -24.71 -8.59
CA VAL A 303 -5.56 -23.86 -9.30
C VAL A 303 -5.04 -23.64 -10.73
N ASN A 304 -5.93 -23.66 -11.72
CA ASN A 304 -5.56 -23.30 -13.07
C ASN A 304 -5.69 -21.79 -13.28
N ASN A 305 -4.76 -21.22 -14.05
CA ASN A 305 -4.84 -19.86 -14.56
C ASN A 305 -6.04 -19.71 -15.53
N MET A 306 -6.27 -18.48 -16.02
CA MET A 306 -7.39 -18.18 -16.89
C MET A 306 -7.43 -18.96 -18.21
N PHE A 307 -6.34 -19.62 -18.60
CA PHE A 307 -6.23 -20.42 -19.82
C PHE A 307 -6.16 -21.93 -19.54
N GLY A 308 -6.49 -22.37 -18.32
CA GLY A 308 -6.61 -23.79 -17.96
C GLY A 308 -5.28 -24.48 -17.67
N THR A 309 -4.18 -23.75 -17.56
CA THR A 309 -2.86 -24.28 -17.18
C THR A 309 -2.68 -24.17 -15.66
N PRO A 310 -2.16 -25.17 -14.93
CA PRO A 310 -1.91 -25.05 -13.51
C PRO A 310 -0.96 -23.88 -13.20
N VAL A 311 -1.28 -23.11 -12.16
CA VAL A 311 -0.35 -22.12 -11.62
C VAL A 311 0.77 -22.86 -10.87
N THR A 312 2.00 -22.57 -11.25
CA THR A 312 3.20 -23.15 -10.65
C THR A 312 4.30 -22.11 -10.50
N ASP A 313 5.23 -22.34 -9.58
CA ASP A 313 6.49 -21.60 -9.52
C ASP A 313 7.38 -21.87 -10.76
N PRO A 314 8.48 -21.11 -10.95
CA PRO A 314 9.45 -21.35 -12.03
C PRO A 314 10.10 -22.75 -12.07
N PHE A 315 9.95 -23.57 -11.04
CA PHE A 315 10.43 -24.96 -10.99
C PHE A 315 9.30 -25.99 -11.23
N GLY A 316 8.09 -25.54 -11.53
CA GLY A 316 6.92 -26.38 -11.80
C GLY A 316 6.23 -26.92 -10.54
N GLN A 317 6.53 -26.36 -9.36
CA GLN A 317 5.83 -26.71 -8.12
C GLN A 317 4.49 -25.98 -8.06
N PRO A 318 3.37 -26.67 -7.75
CA PRO A 318 2.07 -26.01 -7.69
C PRO A 318 1.97 -25.10 -6.47
N GLY A 319 1.51 -23.88 -6.69
CA GLY A 319 1.26 -22.93 -5.61
C GLY A 319 1.51 -21.50 -6.04
N PHE A 320 1.94 -20.67 -5.09
CA PHE A 320 2.24 -19.27 -5.34
C PHE A 320 3.40 -19.14 -6.34
N PRO A 321 3.22 -18.44 -7.47
CA PRO A 321 4.24 -18.38 -8.51
C PRO A 321 5.41 -17.42 -8.20
N GLY A 322 5.33 -16.67 -7.09
CA GLY A 322 6.17 -15.49 -6.82
C GLY A 322 5.43 -14.21 -7.22
N PHE A 323 5.90 -13.06 -6.71
CA PHE A 323 5.26 -11.75 -6.98
C PHE A 323 5.38 -11.35 -8.46
N ASP A 324 6.52 -11.56 -9.10
CA ASP A 324 6.70 -11.42 -10.56
C ASP A 324 5.87 -12.44 -11.36
N GLY A 325 5.46 -13.53 -10.70
CA GLY A 325 4.57 -14.55 -11.24
C GLY A 325 3.08 -14.22 -11.13
N ALA A 326 2.71 -13.12 -10.45
CA ALA A 326 1.33 -12.68 -10.23
C ALA A 326 0.74 -11.98 -11.48
N THR A 327 1.02 -12.53 -12.66
CA THR A 327 0.41 -12.10 -13.92
C THR A 327 -1.12 -12.13 -13.86
N ALA A 328 -1.78 -11.28 -14.67
CA ALA A 328 -3.24 -11.23 -14.72
C ALA A 328 -3.89 -12.62 -14.92
N ALA A 329 -3.31 -13.49 -15.74
CA ALA A 329 -3.85 -14.85 -15.96
C ALA A 329 -3.84 -15.71 -14.69
N ASN A 330 -2.80 -15.61 -13.85
CA ASN A 330 -2.66 -16.38 -12.63
C ASN A 330 -3.56 -15.82 -11.53
N THR A 331 -3.48 -14.50 -11.26
CA THR A 331 -4.28 -13.82 -10.23
C THR A 331 -5.78 -13.99 -10.50
N LEU A 332 -6.24 -13.65 -11.71
CA LEU A 332 -7.66 -13.77 -12.06
C LEU A 332 -8.16 -15.22 -12.03
N GLY A 333 -7.28 -16.19 -12.30
CA GLY A 333 -7.57 -17.62 -12.18
C GLY A 333 -7.87 -18.01 -10.73
N TYR A 334 -7.06 -17.52 -9.79
CA TYR A 334 -7.26 -17.70 -8.35
C TYR A 334 -8.53 -17.00 -7.84
N LEU A 335 -8.76 -15.74 -8.20
CA LEU A 335 -9.97 -15.03 -7.76
C LEU A 335 -11.24 -15.73 -8.26
N ALA A 336 -11.29 -16.13 -9.54
CA ALA A 336 -12.43 -16.87 -10.08
C ALA A 336 -12.63 -18.21 -9.35
N GLN A 337 -11.55 -18.95 -9.09
CA GLN A 337 -11.64 -20.23 -8.38
C GLN A 337 -12.13 -20.07 -6.93
N MET A 338 -11.69 -19.01 -6.23
CA MET A 338 -12.16 -18.71 -4.87
C MET A 338 -13.65 -18.34 -4.87
N GLN A 339 -14.10 -17.51 -5.81
CA GLN A 339 -15.52 -17.15 -5.98
C GLN A 339 -16.38 -18.39 -6.26
N GLU A 340 -15.94 -19.26 -7.15
CA GLU A 340 -16.60 -20.54 -7.48
C GLU A 340 -16.64 -21.51 -6.29
N ALA A 341 -15.63 -21.48 -5.42
CA ALA A 341 -15.57 -22.27 -4.20
C ALA A 341 -16.44 -21.69 -3.06
N GLY A 342 -17.14 -20.58 -3.29
CA GLY A 342 -18.07 -19.98 -2.33
C GLY A 342 -17.45 -18.92 -1.43
N ILE A 343 -16.28 -18.36 -1.79
CA ILE A 343 -15.68 -17.21 -1.10
C ILE A 343 -16.19 -15.93 -1.79
N PRO A 344 -17.12 -15.17 -1.17
CA PRO A 344 -17.78 -14.04 -1.83
C PRO A 344 -16.88 -12.81 -1.99
N VAL A 345 -15.83 -12.67 -1.17
CA VAL A 345 -14.92 -11.52 -1.19
C VAL A 345 -13.54 -11.99 -1.60
N THR A 346 -13.06 -11.53 -2.76
CA THR A 346 -11.75 -11.95 -3.29
C THR A 346 -10.96 -10.74 -3.73
N TRP A 347 -9.75 -10.59 -3.20
CA TRP A 347 -8.84 -9.49 -3.50
C TRP A 347 -7.58 -10.03 -4.18
N GLY A 348 -7.05 -9.34 -5.18
CA GLY A 348 -5.85 -9.80 -5.86
C GLY A 348 -4.95 -8.67 -6.36
N TYR A 349 -3.67 -8.95 -6.42
CA TYR A 349 -2.66 -8.09 -7.02
C TYR A 349 -2.22 -8.61 -8.39
N ILE A 350 -1.91 -7.71 -9.32
CA ILE A 350 -1.38 -8.03 -10.64
C ILE A 350 -0.05 -7.29 -10.83
N SER A 351 1.02 -8.04 -11.11
CA SER A 351 2.36 -7.49 -11.36
C SER A 351 2.34 -6.50 -12.53
N ASP A 352 3.27 -5.56 -12.51
CA ASP A 352 3.47 -4.56 -13.55
C ASP A 352 3.59 -5.22 -14.95
N ALA A 353 3.38 -4.41 -15.98
CA ALA A 353 3.59 -4.84 -17.37
C ALA A 353 4.93 -4.36 -17.95
N HIS A 354 5.69 -3.61 -17.16
CA HIS A 354 6.82 -2.79 -17.58
C HIS A 354 8.13 -3.57 -17.52
N ASP A 355 8.21 -4.57 -16.66
CA ASP A 355 9.32 -5.50 -16.52
C ASP A 355 9.10 -6.77 -17.34
N ASN A 356 10.22 -7.31 -17.83
CA ASN A 356 10.25 -8.66 -18.34
C ASN A 356 10.44 -9.64 -17.17
N HIS A 357 9.31 -10.19 -16.70
CA HIS A 357 9.19 -11.14 -15.59
C HIS A 357 9.87 -12.51 -15.81
N THR A 358 10.59 -12.69 -16.92
CA THR A 358 11.36 -13.92 -17.15
C THR A 358 12.50 -14.04 -16.14
N SER A 359 12.72 -15.25 -15.59
CA SER A 359 13.84 -15.52 -14.66
C SER A 359 13.86 -14.67 -13.38
N ALA A 360 12.72 -14.12 -12.97
CA ALA A 360 12.57 -13.39 -11.73
C ALA A 360 12.37 -14.34 -10.52
N PHE A 361 12.63 -13.88 -9.28
CA PHE A 361 12.69 -14.76 -8.12
C PHE A 361 11.33 -15.46 -7.90
N PRO A 362 11.28 -16.80 -7.71
CA PRO A 362 12.36 -17.66 -7.24
C PRO A 362 13.20 -18.35 -8.33
N ALA A 363 13.09 -17.97 -9.59
CA ALA A 363 13.83 -18.58 -10.69
C ALA A 363 15.37 -18.48 -10.52
N PRO A 364 16.14 -19.34 -11.20
CA PRO A 364 17.60 -19.20 -11.28
C PRO A 364 18.00 -17.85 -11.89
N PHE A 365 19.06 -17.24 -11.35
CA PHE A 365 19.60 -15.97 -11.85
C PHE A 365 19.93 -16.03 -13.34
N ASN A 366 19.51 -15.01 -14.07
CA ASN A 366 19.83 -14.79 -15.47
C ASN A 366 20.45 -13.40 -15.61
N PRO A 367 21.68 -13.25 -16.14
CA PRO A 367 22.31 -11.93 -16.22
C PRO A 367 21.63 -10.97 -17.21
N ASN A 368 20.67 -11.44 -18.01
CA ASN A 368 19.91 -10.60 -18.93
C ASN A 368 18.49 -10.29 -18.43
N PHE A 369 18.06 -10.90 -17.32
CA PHE A 369 16.68 -10.83 -16.83
C PHE A 369 16.57 -10.98 -15.30
N PRO A 370 15.56 -10.39 -14.64
CA PRO A 370 14.55 -9.51 -15.22
C PRO A 370 15.17 -8.22 -15.76
N ARG A 371 14.49 -7.57 -16.70
CA ARG A 371 14.88 -6.25 -17.23
C ARG A 371 13.63 -5.41 -17.45
N ALA A 372 13.76 -4.10 -17.25
CA ALA A 372 12.74 -3.15 -17.68
C ALA A 372 12.55 -3.16 -19.20
N SER A 373 11.36 -2.79 -19.63
CA SER A 373 10.95 -2.63 -21.04
C SER A 373 10.49 -1.19 -21.26
N GLY A 374 10.81 -0.62 -22.41
CA GLY A 374 10.43 0.76 -22.73
C GLY A 374 9.00 0.85 -23.29
N PRO A 375 8.30 2.00 -23.16
CA PRO A 375 6.96 2.18 -23.71
C PRO A 375 6.84 1.70 -25.16
N GLY A 376 5.95 0.76 -25.44
CA GLY A 376 5.72 0.24 -26.79
C GLY A 376 6.78 -0.75 -27.28
N GLU A 377 7.69 -1.21 -26.42
CA GLU A 377 8.58 -2.33 -26.71
C GLU A 377 7.79 -3.63 -26.92
N ALA A 378 8.30 -4.51 -27.79
CA ALA A 378 7.53 -5.66 -28.27
C ALA A 378 7.10 -6.64 -27.17
N ASP A 379 7.90 -6.86 -26.14
CA ASP A 379 7.56 -7.72 -25.01
C ASP A 379 6.56 -7.07 -24.05
N TYR A 380 6.71 -5.78 -23.77
CA TYR A 380 5.73 -4.99 -23.01
C TYR A 380 4.34 -4.99 -23.68
N VAL A 381 4.28 -4.71 -24.99
CA VAL A 381 3.02 -4.76 -25.78
C VAL A 381 2.41 -6.17 -25.74
N ALA A 382 3.23 -7.21 -25.84
CA ALA A 382 2.77 -8.59 -25.77
C ALA A 382 2.23 -8.96 -24.38
N GLN A 383 2.85 -8.45 -23.31
CA GLN A 383 2.41 -8.68 -21.93
C GLN A 383 1.05 -8.02 -21.66
N LEU A 384 0.87 -6.75 -22.03
CA LEU A 384 -0.42 -6.06 -21.93
C LEU A 384 -1.51 -6.76 -22.75
N LYS A 385 -1.17 -7.27 -23.95
CA LYS A 385 -2.09 -8.07 -24.75
C LYS A 385 -2.51 -9.37 -24.05
N SER A 386 -1.58 -10.02 -23.34
CA SER A 386 -1.86 -11.20 -22.53
C SER A 386 -2.73 -10.88 -21.32
N TYR A 387 -2.52 -9.73 -20.68
CA TYR A 387 -3.37 -9.26 -19.57
C TYR A 387 -4.79 -8.97 -20.07
N ASP A 388 -4.91 -8.29 -21.21
CA ASP A 388 -6.19 -8.03 -21.88
C ASP A 388 -6.98 -9.32 -22.19
N ASP A 389 -6.31 -10.34 -22.74
CA ASP A 389 -6.93 -11.65 -23.00
C ASP A 389 -7.38 -12.34 -21.71
N ALA A 390 -6.61 -12.20 -20.62
CA ALA A 390 -6.98 -12.75 -19.32
C ALA A 390 -8.23 -12.07 -18.76
N PHE A 391 -8.37 -10.74 -18.88
CA PHE A 391 -9.60 -10.04 -18.49
C PHE A 391 -10.82 -10.46 -19.31
N ALA A 392 -10.65 -10.61 -20.63
CA ALA A 392 -11.72 -11.13 -21.50
C ALA A 392 -12.21 -12.51 -21.04
N ALA A 393 -11.27 -13.42 -20.76
CA ALA A 393 -11.57 -14.75 -20.26
C ALA A 393 -12.19 -14.72 -18.85
N PHE A 394 -11.72 -13.83 -17.99
CA PHE A 394 -12.20 -13.68 -16.60
C PHE A 394 -13.66 -13.26 -16.54
N PHE A 395 -14.02 -12.20 -17.26
CA PHE A 395 -15.40 -11.75 -17.30
C PHE A 395 -16.33 -12.81 -17.92
N ALA A 396 -15.87 -13.54 -18.93
CA ALA A 396 -16.63 -14.64 -19.52
C ALA A 396 -16.84 -15.81 -18.54
N ARG A 397 -15.80 -16.18 -17.77
CA ARG A 397 -15.85 -17.22 -16.74
C ARG A 397 -16.83 -16.86 -15.63
N LEU A 398 -16.68 -15.69 -15.01
CA LEU A 398 -17.59 -15.22 -13.97
C LEU A 398 -19.05 -15.13 -14.44
N GLN A 399 -19.25 -14.63 -15.67
CA GLN A 399 -20.59 -14.52 -16.25
C GLN A 399 -21.26 -15.89 -16.44
N ALA A 400 -20.50 -16.96 -16.69
CA ALA A 400 -21.02 -18.32 -16.79
C ALA A 400 -21.62 -18.81 -15.46
N ASP A 401 -21.07 -18.34 -14.34
CA ASP A 401 -21.56 -18.63 -12.97
C ASP A 401 -22.55 -17.58 -12.45
N GLY A 402 -22.93 -16.62 -13.30
CA GLY A 402 -23.87 -15.56 -12.95
C GLY A 402 -23.28 -14.45 -12.07
N ILE A 403 -21.96 -14.39 -11.92
CA ILE A 403 -21.22 -13.33 -11.24
C ILE A 403 -20.90 -12.23 -12.26
N ASN A 404 -21.48 -11.04 -12.11
CA ASN A 404 -21.31 -9.94 -13.06
C ASN A 404 -21.63 -8.58 -12.41
N GLN A 405 -21.60 -7.50 -13.19
CA GLN A 405 -21.82 -6.13 -12.70
C GLN A 405 -23.21 -5.88 -12.07
N SER A 406 -24.15 -6.81 -12.19
CA SER A 406 -25.49 -6.68 -11.58
C SER A 406 -25.59 -7.21 -10.14
N ASN A 407 -24.60 -7.99 -9.68
CA ASN A 407 -24.53 -8.56 -8.34
C ASN A 407 -23.12 -8.53 -7.70
N THR A 408 -22.13 -7.96 -8.38
CA THR A 408 -20.75 -7.86 -7.89
C THR A 408 -20.31 -6.41 -7.83
N LEU A 409 -19.61 -6.06 -6.75
CA LEU A 409 -18.80 -4.84 -6.69
C LEU A 409 -17.40 -5.17 -7.19
N PHE A 410 -17.02 -4.62 -8.34
CA PHE A 410 -15.66 -4.61 -8.83
C PHE A 410 -15.01 -3.27 -8.47
N VAL A 411 -13.83 -3.35 -7.88
CA VAL A 411 -12.94 -2.21 -7.67
C VAL A 411 -11.60 -2.57 -8.27
N VAL A 412 -11.12 -1.73 -9.18
CA VAL A 412 -9.85 -1.94 -9.87
C VAL A 412 -9.05 -0.66 -9.75
N THR A 413 -7.85 -0.74 -9.21
CA THR A 413 -6.96 0.40 -8.96
C THR A 413 -5.53 0.00 -9.22
N VAL A 414 -4.62 0.95 -8.99
CA VAL A 414 -3.17 0.73 -8.94
C VAL A 414 -2.65 1.18 -7.56
N ASP A 415 -1.47 0.75 -7.16
CA ASP A 415 -0.77 1.17 -5.93
C ASP A 415 0.04 2.46 -6.08
N GLU A 416 0.54 2.75 -7.26
CA GLU A 416 1.20 4.00 -7.65
C GLU A 416 1.32 4.13 -9.17
N GLY A 417 1.90 5.24 -9.64
CA GLY A 417 2.45 5.33 -10.99
C GLY A 417 3.98 5.46 -10.93
N ASP A 418 4.61 5.47 -12.10
CA ASP A 418 6.06 5.50 -12.29
C ASP A 418 6.47 6.54 -13.33
N GLN A 419 7.75 6.95 -13.25
CA GLN A 419 8.45 7.68 -14.27
C GLN A 419 9.30 6.73 -15.12
N TYR A 420 9.06 6.73 -16.42
CA TYR A 420 9.94 6.09 -17.39
C TYR A 420 11.25 6.87 -17.58
N ALA A 421 12.37 6.29 -17.14
CA ALA A 421 13.72 6.80 -17.39
C ALA A 421 14.36 6.14 -18.62
N GLY A 422 14.40 6.87 -19.74
CA GLY A 422 14.99 6.34 -20.97
C GLY A 422 14.84 7.24 -22.21
N GLY A 423 15.50 6.83 -23.30
CA GLY A 423 15.36 7.45 -24.61
C GLY A 423 14.00 7.16 -25.27
N ILE A 424 13.73 7.77 -26.43
CA ILE A 424 12.41 7.71 -27.09
C ILE A 424 12.09 6.42 -27.87
N GLY A 425 13.00 5.43 -27.86
CA GLY A 425 12.89 4.21 -28.68
C GLY A 425 13.07 4.43 -30.19
N ILE A 426 13.30 3.35 -30.94
CA ILE A 426 13.41 3.38 -32.42
C ILE A 426 12.21 2.64 -33.03
N PRO A 427 11.35 3.29 -33.84
CA PRO A 427 10.21 2.63 -34.48
C PRO A 427 10.60 1.41 -35.31
N GLN A 428 9.84 0.34 -35.14
CA GLN A 428 9.98 -0.93 -35.87
C GLN A 428 8.89 -1.08 -36.94
N PRO A 429 9.09 -1.93 -37.96
CA PRO A 429 8.10 -2.15 -39.03
C PRO A 429 6.74 -2.68 -38.57
N ASP A 430 6.67 -3.32 -37.40
CA ASP A 430 5.44 -3.86 -36.80
C ASP A 430 4.68 -2.85 -35.93
N GLY A 431 5.20 -1.63 -35.78
CA GLY A 431 4.61 -0.58 -34.96
C GLY A 431 5.13 -0.52 -33.52
N THR A 432 5.98 -1.47 -33.10
CA THR A 432 6.65 -1.44 -31.79
C THR A 432 7.85 -0.49 -31.80
N LEU A 433 8.43 -0.23 -30.62
CA LEU A 433 9.67 0.52 -30.44
C LEU A 433 10.81 -0.42 -30.01
N ALA A 434 12.04 -0.15 -30.46
CA ALA A 434 13.23 -0.87 -30.03
C ALA A 434 14.14 -0.02 -29.16
N TYR A 435 14.58 -0.62 -28.04
CA TYR A 435 15.44 0.00 -27.03
C TYR A 435 16.79 -0.71 -26.94
N SER A 436 17.80 0.01 -26.45
CA SER A 436 19.11 -0.55 -26.13
C SER A 436 19.16 -0.91 -24.65
N HIS A 437 19.46 -2.17 -24.36
CA HIS A 437 19.54 -2.75 -23.02
C HIS A 437 21.00 -3.00 -22.64
N THR A 438 21.74 -1.92 -22.36
CA THR A 438 23.17 -2.01 -22.02
C THR A 438 23.56 -1.11 -20.86
N ASN A 439 24.39 -1.60 -19.93
CA ASN A 439 24.98 -0.71 -18.92
C ASN A 439 25.96 0.24 -19.59
N CYS A 440 25.79 1.54 -19.36
CA CYS A 440 26.57 2.58 -20.02
C CYS A 440 26.71 3.84 -19.17
N SER A 441 27.60 4.73 -19.61
CA SER A 441 27.81 6.04 -18.99
C SER A 441 27.72 7.13 -20.05
N TRP A 442 27.02 8.22 -19.77
CA TRP A 442 26.96 9.34 -20.70
C TRP A 442 28.28 10.15 -20.78
N THR A 443 29.16 9.98 -19.79
CA THR A 443 30.38 10.79 -19.63
C THR A 443 31.67 10.04 -19.94
N THR A 444 31.61 8.72 -20.10
CA THR A 444 32.78 7.87 -20.41
C THR A 444 32.46 6.86 -21.52
N THR A 445 33.47 6.19 -22.07
CA THR A 445 33.29 5.17 -23.11
C THR A 445 33.00 3.80 -22.50
N PRO A 446 31.98 3.04 -22.95
CA PRO A 446 31.09 3.35 -24.08
C PRO A 446 29.97 4.34 -23.69
N ALA A 447 29.75 5.33 -24.56
CA ALA A 447 28.63 6.25 -24.43
C ALA A 447 27.32 5.49 -24.65
N CYS A 448 26.30 5.83 -23.89
CA CYS A 448 24.97 5.25 -24.07
C CYS A 448 24.40 5.58 -25.46
N PRO A 449 23.74 4.61 -26.12
CA PRO A 449 22.96 4.88 -27.33
C PRO A 449 21.82 5.87 -27.09
N SER A 450 21.36 6.54 -28.15
CA SER A 450 20.24 7.49 -28.04
C SER A 450 18.89 6.84 -27.71
N ASN A 451 18.77 5.53 -27.91
CA ASN A 451 17.60 4.72 -27.55
C ASN A 451 17.86 3.85 -26.31
N GLN A 452 18.83 4.23 -25.48
CA GLN A 452 19.11 3.55 -24.23
C GLN A 452 17.95 3.71 -23.24
N ILE A 453 17.64 2.63 -22.54
CA ILE A 453 16.71 2.59 -21.41
C ILE A 453 17.48 2.47 -20.08
N GLY A 454 16.92 2.99 -19.00
CA GLY A 454 17.37 2.69 -17.64
C GLY A 454 17.46 3.92 -16.76
N GLU A 455 17.19 3.75 -15.47
CA GLU A 455 17.28 4.80 -14.46
C GLU A 455 18.71 5.34 -14.28
N VAL A 456 18.82 6.61 -13.88
CA VAL A 456 20.08 7.29 -13.60
C VAL A 456 20.54 6.95 -12.18
N ASN A 457 21.29 5.85 -12.06
CA ASN A 457 21.83 5.37 -10.80
C ASN A 457 22.92 6.31 -10.25
N LEU A 458 22.68 6.93 -9.10
CA LEU A 458 23.60 7.84 -8.42
C LEU A 458 23.92 7.35 -7.01
N ASN A 459 25.18 6.97 -6.76
CA ASN A 459 25.64 6.80 -5.38
C ASN A 459 26.05 8.17 -4.81
N ILE A 460 25.29 8.65 -3.84
CA ILE A 460 25.43 10.00 -3.30
C ILE A 460 26.65 10.18 -2.40
N LYS A 461 27.09 9.15 -1.67
CA LYS A 461 28.20 9.25 -0.70
C LYS A 461 29.48 9.88 -1.25
N PRO A 462 30.03 9.44 -2.40
CA PRO A 462 31.25 10.04 -2.98
C PRO A 462 31.00 11.40 -3.64
N LYS A 463 29.75 11.87 -3.74
CA LYS A 463 29.38 13.15 -4.34
C LYS A 463 29.22 14.28 -3.31
N LEU A 464 29.03 13.92 -2.04
CA LEU A 464 28.92 14.89 -0.97
C LEU A 464 30.30 15.43 -0.55
N PRO A 465 30.38 16.68 -0.07
CA PRO A 465 31.60 17.24 0.48
C PRO A 465 32.14 16.45 1.68
N ALA A 466 33.45 16.56 1.91
CA ALA A 466 34.10 15.98 3.09
C ALA A 466 33.50 16.55 4.40
N GLY A 467 33.44 15.71 5.43
CA GLY A 467 32.88 16.06 6.74
C GLY A 467 31.37 15.78 6.88
N SER A 468 30.75 15.15 5.89
CA SER A 468 29.40 14.59 6.02
C SER A 468 29.34 13.60 7.20
N PRO A 469 28.26 13.62 8.01
CA PRO A 469 28.10 12.65 9.09
C PRO A 469 27.93 11.23 8.50
N SER A 470 28.01 10.21 9.35
CA SER A 470 27.67 8.85 8.93
C SER A 470 26.15 8.72 8.78
N PHE A 471 25.69 8.22 7.64
CA PHE A 471 24.28 7.98 7.36
C PHE A 471 24.09 6.74 6.47
N VAL A 472 22.86 6.25 6.47
CA VAL A 472 22.31 5.34 5.46
C VAL A 472 21.12 6.03 4.78
N VAL A 473 20.73 5.50 3.62
CA VAL A 473 19.50 5.92 2.94
C VAL A 473 18.64 4.70 2.64
N HIS A 474 17.32 4.85 2.72
CA HIS A 474 16.45 4.03 1.88
C HIS A 474 16.74 4.44 0.44
N SER A 475 17.19 3.48 -0.40
CA SER A 475 17.61 3.80 -1.77
C SER A 475 16.38 3.92 -2.65
N ASP A 476 16.28 5.03 -3.36
CA ASP A 476 15.01 5.49 -3.92
C ASP A 476 15.18 6.68 -4.88
N SER A 477 14.13 7.06 -5.62
CA SER A 477 14.02 8.39 -6.24
C SER A 477 13.67 9.47 -5.22
N ALA A 478 13.03 9.10 -4.11
CA ALA A 478 12.77 9.94 -2.94
C ALA A 478 13.53 9.44 -1.68
N PRO A 479 14.88 9.39 -1.69
CA PRO A 479 15.63 8.74 -0.61
C PRO A 479 15.37 9.38 0.76
N THR A 480 15.04 8.53 1.72
CA THR A 480 14.96 8.92 3.13
C THR A 480 16.32 8.72 3.80
N PHE A 481 16.81 9.76 4.48
CA PHE A 481 18.13 9.77 5.11
C PHE A 481 18.02 9.47 6.61
N TYR A 482 18.85 8.55 7.09
CA TYR A 482 18.96 8.21 8.51
C TYR A 482 20.38 8.47 9.00
N VAL A 483 20.54 9.55 9.77
CA VAL A 483 21.85 10.00 10.26
C VAL A 483 22.16 9.36 11.61
N ASN A 484 23.34 8.75 11.74
CA ASN A 484 23.77 8.11 12.97
C ASN A 484 23.73 9.09 14.15
N GLY A 485 23.22 8.61 15.28
CA GLY A 485 23.01 9.40 16.49
C GLY A 485 21.64 10.06 16.56
N GLN A 486 20.81 9.96 15.51
CA GLN A 486 19.50 10.62 15.40
C GLN A 486 19.55 12.09 15.84
N PRO A 487 20.38 12.92 15.17
CA PRO A 487 20.55 14.31 15.57
C PRO A 487 19.24 15.09 15.46
N ASP A 488 19.02 16.03 16.39
CA ASP A 488 17.90 16.98 16.29
C ASP A 488 17.92 17.74 14.96
N ARG A 489 16.76 18.11 14.41
CA ARG A 489 16.65 18.81 13.12
C ARG A 489 17.47 20.12 13.04
N THR A 490 17.70 20.79 14.17
CA THR A 490 18.51 22.02 14.26
C THR A 490 20.01 21.76 14.40
N ASN A 491 20.45 20.49 14.42
CA ASN A 491 21.85 20.13 14.57
C ASN A 491 22.69 20.69 13.39
N PRO A 492 23.75 21.47 13.64
CA PRO A 492 24.52 22.12 12.57
C PRO A 492 25.12 21.15 11.54
N THR A 493 25.44 19.91 11.93
CA THR A 493 26.01 18.89 11.04
C THR A 493 24.93 18.30 10.14
N LEU A 494 23.74 18.02 10.67
CA LEU A 494 22.58 17.60 9.87
C LEU A 494 22.17 18.71 8.89
N ARG A 495 22.05 19.96 9.39
CA ARG A 495 21.76 21.14 8.57
C ARG A 495 22.75 21.33 7.43
N LYS A 496 24.03 21.03 7.67
CA LYS A 496 25.04 21.06 6.60
C LYS A 496 24.79 19.96 5.57
N LEU A 497 24.49 18.73 6.02
CA LEU A 497 24.19 17.62 5.12
C LEU A 497 22.98 17.92 4.23
N GLU A 498 21.89 18.46 4.76
CA GLU A 498 20.69 18.82 3.99
C GLU A 498 21.01 19.85 2.89
N ARG A 499 21.84 20.86 3.19
CA ARG A 499 22.30 21.83 2.18
C ARG A 499 23.23 21.21 1.14
N ASP A 500 24.14 20.34 1.57
CA ASP A 500 25.07 19.64 0.67
C ASP A 500 24.29 18.74 -0.30
N VAL A 501 23.27 18.03 0.19
CA VAL A 501 22.34 17.22 -0.63
C VAL A 501 21.51 18.14 -1.54
N GLY A 502 20.88 19.17 -0.99
CA GLY A 502 20.04 20.11 -1.74
C GLY A 502 20.75 20.92 -2.80
N GLY A 503 22.08 21.06 -2.71
CA GLY A 503 22.95 21.71 -3.68
C GLY A 503 23.69 20.76 -4.62
N LEU A 504 23.39 19.46 -4.56
CA LEU A 504 24.02 18.47 -5.44
C LEU A 504 23.54 18.63 -6.87
N ASN A 505 24.49 18.73 -7.80
CA ASN A 505 24.21 18.73 -9.23
C ASN A 505 24.82 17.48 -9.90
N ALA A 506 24.07 16.88 -10.83
CA ALA A 506 24.55 15.81 -11.70
C ALA A 506 23.98 15.97 -13.11
N ILE A 507 24.58 15.26 -14.06
CA ILE A 507 24.05 15.19 -15.44
C ILE A 507 22.95 14.14 -15.44
N ASP A 508 21.77 14.56 -15.89
CA ASP A 508 20.71 13.68 -16.34
C ASP A 508 20.80 13.55 -17.87
N PRO A 509 21.20 12.38 -18.40
CA PRO A 509 21.40 12.21 -19.83
C PRO A 509 20.11 12.30 -20.66
N TYR A 510 18.93 12.09 -20.07
CA TYR A 510 17.66 12.12 -20.78
C TYR A 510 17.12 13.55 -20.90
N GLU A 511 17.44 14.41 -19.93
CA GLU A 511 17.04 15.82 -19.98
C GLU A 511 18.09 16.74 -20.62
N SER A 512 19.36 16.65 -20.21
CA SER A 512 20.36 17.66 -20.55
C SER A 512 21.81 17.20 -20.40
N SER A 513 22.67 17.62 -21.33
CA SER A 513 24.13 17.41 -21.22
C SER A 513 24.82 18.28 -20.15
N THR A 514 24.09 19.18 -19.49
CA THR A 514 24.62 20.07 -18.43
C THR A 514 24.14 19.61 -17.07
N ALA A 515 25.04 19.60 -16.08
CA ALA A 515 24.67 19.25 -14.72
C ALA A 515 23.61 20.21 -14.16
N ALA A 516 22.54 19.65 -13.60
CA ALA A 516 21.40 20.33 -12.99
C ALA A 516 21.18 19.80 -11.56
N PRO A 517 20.36 20.45 -10.73
CA PRO A 517 20.04 19.95 -9.40
C PRO A 517 19.48 18.53 -9.45
N VAL A 518 20.06 17.63 -8.65
CA VAL A 518 19.54 16.26 -8.50
C VAL A 518 18.23 16.26 -7.71
N PHE A 519 18.14 17.07 -6.66
CA PHE A 519 16.99 17.14 -5.77
C PHE A 519 16.13 18.38 -6.03
N VAL A 520 14.84 18.15 -6.24
CA VAL A 520 13.85 19.19 -6.54
C VAL A 520 13.10 19.67 -5.30
N ARG A 521 12.96 18.81 -4.27
CA ARG A 521 12.38 19.15 -2.96
C ARG A 521 13.10 18.45 -1.82
N LEU A 522 12.96 18.99 -0.61
CA LEU A 522 13.50 18.43 0.63
C LEU A 522 12.46 18.59 1.74
N ALA A 523 12.34 17.58 2.61
CA ALA A 523 11.46 17.59 3.77
C ALA A 523 12.21 17.11 5.03
N ASP A 524 12.37 17.99 6.03
CA ASP A 524 12.84 17.56 7.36
C ASP A 524 11.66 16.93 8.17
N PRO A 525 11.84 16.51 9.44
CA PRO A 525 10.78 15.87 10.21
C PRO A 525 9.53 16.73 10.44
N VAL A 526 9.61 18.06 10.31
CA VAL A 526 8.45 18.96 10.41
C VAL A 526 7.61 18.85 9.15
N GLU A 527 8.23 18.91 7.97
CA GLU A 527 7.49 18.76 6.71
C GLU A 527 7.03 17.32 6.47
N GLN A 528 7.83 16.32 6.86
CA GLN A 528 7.42 14.92 6.80
C GLN A 528 6.13 14.65 7.60
N LEU A 529 5.92 15.35 8.72
CA LEU A 529 4.65 15.26 9.46
C LEU A 529 3.48 15.81 8.63
N THR A 530 3.69 16.92 7.92
CA THR A 530 2.68 17.48 6.99
C THR A 530 2.30 16.47 5.91
N LEU A 531 3.29 15.75 5.38
CA LEU A 531 3.16 14.78 4.29
C LEU A 531 2.67 13.39 4.72
N HIS A 532 2.24 13.21 5.97
CA HIS A 532 1.85 11.90 6.51
C HIS A 532 2.99 10.86 6.53
N MET A 533 4.25 11.30 6.64
CA MET A 533 5.45 10.46 6.66
C MET A 533 6.01 10.22 8.08
N THR A 534 5.28 10.59 9.13
CA THR A 534 5.69 10.36 10.53
C THR A 534 4.57 9.66 11.31
N ASN A 535 4.78 8.40 11.66
CA ASN A 535 3.80 7.62 12.40
C ASN A 535 3.91 7.80 13.94
N THR A 536 3.15 7.00 14.69
CA THR A 536 3.11 7.05 16.16
C THR A 536 4.38 6.53 16.86
N ASP A 537 5.35 6.02 16.10
CA ASP A 537 6.69 5.67 16.57
C ASP A 537 7.74 6.68 16.07
N PRO A 538 8.20 7.61 16.93
CA PRO A 538 9.22 8.58 16.54
C PRO A 538 10.59 7.94 16.23
N ALA A 539 10.81 6.66 16.54
CA ALA A 539 12.01 5.95 16.13
C ALA A 539 12.04 5.64 14.62
N ARG A 540 10.88 5.61 13.94
CA ARG A 540 10.77 5.31 12.50
C ARG A 540 10.82 6.53 11.61
N THR A 541 10.89 7.73 12.18
CA THR A 541 10.96 8.99 11.42
C THR A 541 12.36 9.20 10.83
N PRO A 542 12.51 9.34 9.50
CA PRO A 542 13.77 9.74 8.86
C PRO A 542 14.34 11.04 9.41
N SER A 543 15.66 11.24 9.28
CA SER A 543 16.29 12.53 9.59
C SER A 543 15.87 13.64 8.63
N PHE A 544 15.75 13.33 7.34
CA PHE A 544 15.10 14.15 6.31
C PHE A 544 14.84 13.25 5.08
N THR A 545 13.97 13.68 4.17
CA THR A 545 13.70 13.07 2.87
C THR A 545 14.09 14.06 1.77
N ALA A 546 14.68 13.55 0.69
CA ALA A 546 14.98 14.36 -0.48
C ALA A 546 14.27 13.77 -1.70
N PHE A 547 13.57 14.60 -2.48
CA PHE A 547 12.86 14.18 -3.69
C PHE A 547 13.71 14.53 -4.90
N ALA A 548 14.19 13.52 -5.62
CA ALA A 548 15.04 13.72 -6.79
C ALA A 548 14.22 14.16 -8.01
N ASN A 549 14.90 14.59 -9.06
CA ASN A 549 14.37 14.45 -10.41
C ASN A 549 14.01 12.96 -10.61
N ALA A 550 12.86 12.69 -11.23
CA ALA A 550 12.28 11.35 -11.30
C ALA A 550 13.08 10.36 -12.16
N ASP A 551 14.07 10.79 -12.95
CA ASP A 551 14.95 9.86 -13.68
C ASP A 551 16.06 9.27 -12.79
N PHE A 552 16.31 9.82 -11.60
CA PHE A 552 17.37 9.36 -10.70
C PHE A 552 16.92 8.30 -9.70
N PHE A 553 17.74 7.25 -9.57
CA PHE A 553 17.70 6.33 -8.45
C PHE A 553 18.91 6.55 -7.53
N ILE A 554 18.65 6.92 -6.27
CA ILE A 554 19.68 7.37 -5.33
C ILE A 554 20.06 6.26 -4.35
N THR A 555 21.35 5.95 -4.28
CA THR A 555 21.90 4.98 -3.32
C THR A 555 22.94 5.62 -2.41
N ALA A 556 23.23 4.97 -1.27
CA ALA A 556 24.33 5.35 -0.38
C ALA A 556 25.22 4.14 -0.02
N ALA A 557 25.60 3.34 -1.01
CA ALA A 557 26.46 2.18 -0.83
C ALA A 557 27.94 2.58 -0.58
N ASN A 558 28.70 1.68 0.06
CA ASN A 558 30.16 1.89 0.26
C ASN A 558 30.96 1.64 -1.03
N SER A 559 30.38 0.93 -2.00
CA SER A 559 30.88 0.78 -3.37
C SER A 559 30.10 1.67 -4.32
N GLY A 560 30.70 2.09 -5.43
CA GLY A 560 29.97 2.78 -6.51
C GLY A 560 28.86 1.92 -7.11
N PRO A 561 27.97 2.50 -7.92
CA PRO A 561 26.94 1.74 -8.63
C PRO A 561 27.54 0.59 -9.46
N SER A 562 26.78 -0.50 -9.61
CA SER A 562 27.19 -1.72 -10.33
C SER A 562 27.41 -1.48 -11.83
N CYS A 563 26.87 -0.40 -12.40
CA CYS A 563 26.95 -0.07 -13.83
C CYS A 563 28.24 0.67 -14.26
N GLY A 564 29.25 0.80 -13.38
CA GLY A 564 30.63 1.12 -13.77
C GLY A 564 31.03 2.60 -13.80
N SER A 565 30.10 3.54 -13.62
CA SER A 565 30.40 4.95 -13.32
C SER A 565 29.49 5.50 -12.21
N ASN A 566 29.58 6.80 -11.91
CA ASN A 566 28.70 7.43 -10.93
C ASN A 566 28.42 8.90 -11.34
N PRO A 567 27.22 9.24 -11.84
CA PRO A 567 26.11 8.31 -12.10
C PRO A 567 26.40 7.34 -13.27
N CYS A 568 25.57 6.31 -13.44
CA CYS A 568 25.50 5.46 -14.65
C CYS A 568 24.07 5.05 -14.94
N ILE A 569 23.85 4.45 -16.11
CA ILE A 569 22.56 3.90 -16.51
C ILE A 569 22.59 2.38 -16.28
N ASP A 570 21.61 1.89 -15.53
CA ASP A 570 21.33 0.46 -15.37
C ASP A 570 20.04 0.13 -16.12
N TYR A 571 20.11 -0.75 -17.13
CA TYR A 571 18.92 -1.05 -17.96
C TYR A 571 17.97 -2.04 -17.30
N HIS A 572 18.36 -2.67 -16.18
CA HIS A 572 17.50 -3.63 -15.50
C HIS A 572 16.28 -2.94 -14.86
N PHE A 573 16.42 -1.65 -14.53
CA PHE A 573 15.38 -0.82 -13.91
C PHE A 573 15.24 0.47 -14.72
N ALA A 574 14.01 0.87 -15.06
CA ALA A 574 13.76 2.07 -15.86
C ALA A 574 12.47 2.80 -15.50
N TRP A 575 11.85 2.39 -14.41
CA TRP A 575 10.55 2.86 -13.97
C TRP A 575 10.72 3.26 -12.50
N ASN A 576 10.92 4.56 -12.28
CA ASN A 576 11.21 5.12 -10.97
C ASN A 576 9.93 5.62 -10.33
N HIS A 577 9.76 5.39 -9.04
CA HIS A 577 8.56 5.78 -8.31
C HIS A 577 8.90 6.24 -6.88
N GLY A 578 7.88 6.56 -6.08
CA GLY A 578 8.02 7.08 -4.71
C GLY A 578 8.20 8.58 -4.55
N SER A 579 8.35 9.32 -5.65
CA SER A 579 8.58 10.78 -5.61
C SER A 579 7.33 11.60 -5.96
N ILE A 580 7.49 12.93 -5.97
CA ILE A 580 6.40 13.90 -6.01
C ILE A 580 5.88 14.27 -7.41
N GLN A 581 6.40 13.64 -8.45
CA GLN A 581 6.13 14.01 -9.82
C GLN A 581 4.73 13.52 -10.24
N PRO A 582 3.98 14.27 -11.07
CA PRO A 582 2.61 13.91 -11.44
C PRO A 582 2.46 12.52 -12.07
N GLU A 583 3.41 12.07 -12.87
CA GLU A 583 3.46 10.73 -13.48
C GLU A 583 3.51 9.60 -12.44
N ILE A 584 4.15 9.84 -11.30
CA ILE A 584 4.22 8.91 -10.16
C ILE A 584 2.98 9.05 -9.27
N ALA A 585 2.59 10.30 -9.02
CA ALA A 585 1.58 10.64 -8.03
C ALA A 585 0.15 10.42 -8.52
N THR A 586 -0.12 10.64 -9.80
CA THR A 586 -1.48 10.65 -10.38
C THR A 586 -1.82 9.27 -10.94
N THR A 587 -2.74 8.60 -10.27
CA THR A 587 -3.17 7.24 -10.54
C THR A 587 -4.61 7.21 -11.09
N TRP A 588 -5.26 6.05 -11.02
CA TRP A 588 -6.64 5.86 -11.42
C TRP A 588 -7.32 4.79 -10.57
N VAL A 589 -8.64 4.92 -10.40
CA VAL A 589 -9.48 3.92 -9.75
C VAL A 589 -10.83 3.78 -10.46
N GLY A 590 -11.22 2.54 -10.71
CA GLY A 590 -12.48 2.16 -11.33
C GLY A 590 -13.42 1.44 -10.37
N PHE A 591 -14.66 1.91 -10.29
CA PHE A 591 -15.75 1.25 -9.56
C PHE A 591 -16.82 0.77 -10.53
N VAL A 592 -17.24 -0.49 -10.43
CA VAL A 592 -18.33 -1.08 -11.22
C VAL A 592 -19.21 -1.94 -10.30
N GLY A 593 -20.52 -1.75 -10.32
CA GLY A 593 -21.45 -2.63 -9.60
C GLY A 593 -22.75 -1.97 -9.20
N PRO A 594 -23.65 -2.70 -8.50
CA PRO A 594 -24.89 -2.13 -7.97
C PRO A 594 -24.63 -0.94 -7.05
N GLY A 595 -25.29 0.19 -7.31
CA GLY A 595 -25.12 1.42 -6.52
C GLY A 595 -24.04 2.36 -7.06
N VAL A 596 -23.28 1.95 -8.07
CA VAL A 596 -22.30 2.79 -8.77
C VAL A 596 -22.92 3.38 -10.05
N LYS A 597 -22.68 4.66 -10.32
CA LYS A 597 -23.08 5.33 -11.56
C LYS A 597 -22.31 4.75 -12.73
N ARG A 598 -22.95 4.72 -13.90
CA ARG A 598 -22.28 4.47 -15.19
C ARG A 598 -21.76 5.80 -15.74
N GLY A 599 -20.80 6.39 -15.03
CA GLY A 599 -20.26 7.72 -15.30
C GLY A 599 -19.29 7.77 -16.47
N GLY A 600 -18.73 6.63 -16.90
CA GLY A 600 -17.63 6.63 -17.85
C GLY A 600 -16.34 7.12 -17.21
N ILE A 601 -15.57 7.91 -17.94
CA ILE A 601 -14.31 8.49 -17.46
C ILE A 601 -14.59 9.83 -16.78
N ASP A 602 -14.15 9.98 -15.54
CA ASP A 602 -14.09 11.24 -14.81
C ASP A 602 -12.63 11.68 -14.65
N THR A 603 -12.25 12.73 -15.36
CA THR A 603 -10.90 13.29 -15.35
C THR A 603 -10.77 14.50 -14.42
N SER A 604 -11.81 14.83 -13.65
CA SER A 604 -11.94 16.13 -12.97
C SER A 604 -12.08 16.03 -11.46
N THR A 605 -12.74 14.99 -10.97
CA THR A 605 -12.82 14.74 -9.53
C THR A 605 -11.43 14.36 -9.03
N TRP A 606 -10.93 15.10 -8.05
CA TRP A 606 -9.68 14.79 -7.35
C TRP A 606 -10.01 13.78 -6.25
N THR A 607 -9.36 12.62 -6.29
CA THR A 607 -9.47 11.55 -5.30
C THR A 607 -8.08 11.02 -4.95
N ASP A 608 -8.00 10.16 -3.94
CA ASP A 608 -6.80 9.43 -3.62
C ASP A 608 -7.08 8.05 -3.00
N HIS A 609 -6.03 7.29 -2.74
CA HIS A 609 -6.12 5.90 -2.28
C HIS A 609 -6.95 5.71 -1.02
N VAL A 610 -6.93 6.67 -0.09
CA VAL A 610 -7.65 6.53 1.17
C VAL A 610 -9.17 6.63 1.01
N ASN A 611 -9.65 7.07 -0.16
CA ASN A 611 -11.06 7.12 -0.51
C ASN A 611 -11.66 5.77 -0.95
N VAL A 612 -10.81 4.81 -1.35
CA VAL A 612 -11.25 3.52 -1.90
C VAL A 612 -12.02 2.70 -0.86
N ARG A 613 -11.39 2.48 0.31
CA ARG A 613 -11.96 1.71 1.42
C ARG A 613 -13.32 2.21 1.91
N PRO A 614 -13.49 3.48 2.33
CA PRO A 614 -14.79 3.97 2.79
C PRO A 614 -15.87 3.92 1.70
N THR A 615 -15.51 4.15 0.44
CA THR A 615 -16.44 4.03 -0.69
C THR A 615 -16.95 2.60 -0.86
N MET A 616 -16.04 1.61 -0.79
CA MET A 616 -16.41 0.20 -0.80
C MET A 616 -17.34 -0.16 0.37
N LEU A 617 -16.97 0.20 1.59
CA LEU A 617 -17.76 -0.15 2.77
C LEU A 617 -19.15 0.49 2.76
N ALA A 618 -19.29 1.72 2.25
CA ALA A 618 -20.59 2.38 2.10
C ALA A 618 -21.51 1.61 1.11
N LEU A 619 -20.97 1.14 -0.02
CA LEU A 619 -21.70 0.31 -0.99
C LEU A 619 -22.10 -1.06 -0.44
N LEU A 620 -21.34 -1.58 0.52
CA LEU A 620 -21.54 -2.90 1.13
C LEU A 620 -22.38 -2.85 2.41
N GLY A 621 -22.56 -1.66 2.99
CA GLY A 621 -23.26 -1.49 4.26
C GLY A 621 -22.44 -2.03 5.45
N LEU A 622 -21.12 -1.95 5.32
CA LEU A 622 -20.14 -2.36 6.31
C LEU A 622 -19.46 -1.11 6.89
N THR A 623 -18.69 -1.30 7.96
CA THR A 623 -17.92 -0.24 8.61
C THR A 623 -16.67 -0.86 9.23
N ASP A 624 -15.58 -0.11 9.21
CA ASP A 624 -14.43 -0.35 10.07
C ASP A 624 -14.68 0.22 11.48
N ASP A 625 -13.86 -0.20 12.45
CA ASP A 625 -13.94 0.25 13.85
C ASP A 625 -13.19 1.56 14.12
N TYR A 626 -12.56 2.12 13.10
CA TYR A 626 -11.80 3.36 13.13
C TYR A 626 -12.39 4.39 12.16
N VAL A 627 -11.90 5.63 12.27
CA VAL A 627 -12.23 6.71 11.34
C VAL A 627 -11.20 6.72 10.22
N HIS A 628 -11.67 6.63 8.98
CA HIS A 628 -10.86 6.71 7.78
C HIS A 628 -10.27 8.12 7.61
N ASP A 629 -9.12 8.21 6.93
CA ASP A 629 -8.59 9.50 6.47
C ASP A 629 -9.30 9.96 5.19
N GLY A 630 -9.66 9.03 4.32
CA GLY A 630 -10.46 9.33 3.15
C GLY A 630 -11.95 9.46 3.44
N ARG A 631 -12.73 9.72 2.39
CA ARG A 631 -14.18 9.91 2.42
C ARG A 631 -14.89 9.00 1.42
N VAL A 632 -16.21 8.89 1.57
CA VAL A 632 -17.05 8.24 0.56
C VAL A 632 -17.14 9.12 -0.69
N LEU A 633 -16.79 8.55 -1.85
CA LEU A 633 -16.87 9.20 -3.16
C LEU A 633 -18.33 9.24 -3.68
N ILE A 634 -19.15 10.14 -3.14
CA ILE A 634 -20.55 10.31 -3.55
C ILE A 634 -20.71 10.75 -5.03
N GLU A 635 -19.62 11.22 -5.64
CA GLU A 635 -19.45 11.52 -7.06
C GLU A 635 -19.75 10.30 -7.93
N THR A 636 -19.30 9.11 -7.52
CA THR A 636 -19.51 7.85 -8.26
C THR A 636 -20.78 7.11 -7.85
N LEU A 637 -21.38 7.41 -6.70
CA LEU A 637 -22.54 6.66 -6.21
C LEU A 637 -23.86 7.08 -6.88
N GLU A 638 -24.71 6.12 -7.21
CA GLU A 638 -26.11 6.37 -7.56
C GLU A 638 -26.82 7.02 -6.36
N LYS A 639 -27.78 7.92 -6.62
CA LYS A 639 -28.47 8.66 -5.56
C LYS A 639 -29.03 7.78 -4.43
N LYS A 640 -29.54 6.59 -4.76
CA LYS A 640 -30.12 5.65 -3.79
C LYS A 640 -29.08 4.95 -2.91
N ALA A 641 -27.81 4.95 -3.33
CA ALA A 641 -26.69 4.32 -2.64
C ALA A 641 -25.89 5.32 -1.79
N ILE A 642 -26.10 6.63 -1.96
CA ILE A 642 -25.48 7.65 -1.12
C ILE A 642 -26.07 7.55 0.30
N PRO A 643 -25.23 7.44 1.36
CA PRO A 643 -25.69 7.55 2.74
C PRO A 643 -26.51 8.83 2.93
N LYS A 644 -27.70 8.70 3.53
CA LYS A 644 -28.70 9.77 3.59
C LYS A 644 -28.12 11.09 4.11
N GLN A 645 -27.29 11.03 5.14
CA GLN A 645 -26.67 12.16 5.82
C GLN A 645 -25.68 12.90 4.93
N LEU A 646 -25.08 12.22 3.94
CA LEU A 646 -24.23 12.82 2.92
C LEU A 646 -25.07 13.46 1.78
N ASP A 647 -26.27 12.94 1.49
CA ASP A 647 -27.18 13.49 0.45
C ASP A 647 -28.00 14.70 0.93
N GLU A 648 -28.31 14.81 2.23
CA GLU A 648 -29.16 15.90 2.80
C GLU A 648 -28.70 17.30 2.36
N HIS A 649 -27.38 17.53 2.29
CA HIS A 649 -26.74 18.76 1.82
C HIS A 649 -25.69 18.49 0.73
N ALA A 650 -25.98 17.59 -0.21
CA ALA A 650 -25.01 17.03 -1.17
C ALA A 650 -24.04 18.03 -1.82
N LYS A 651 -24.50 19.23 -2.21
CA LYS A 651 -23.61 20.26 -2.80
C LYS A 651 -22.54 20.76 -1.83
N THR A 652 -22.92 20.97 -0.57
CA THR A 652 -22.00 21.37 0.50
C THR A 652 -21.08 20.21 0.86
N THR A 653 -21.61 18.98 0.91
CA THR A 653 -20.81 17.76 1.14
C THR A 653 -19.72 17.59 0.07
N LEU A 654 -20.07 17.72 -1.21
CA LEU A 654 -19.10 17.64 -2.33
C LEU A 654 -18.00 18.69 -2.18
N ARG A 655 -18.37 19.95 -1.97
CA ARG A 655 -17.39 21.03 -1.80
C ARG A 655 -16.51 20.87 -0.55
N LEU A 656 -17.06 20.30 0.53
CA LEU A 656 -16.29 19.95 1.73
C LEU A 656 -15.29 18.84 1.42
N GLY A 657 -15.70 17.81 0.67
CA GLY A 657 -14.81 16.75 0.20
C GLY A 657 -13.67 17.32 -0.66
N GLU A 658 -13.99 18.08 -1.70
CA GLU A 658 -13.01 18.71 -2.61
C GLU A 658 -11.93 19.51 -1.87
N VAL A 659 -12.32 20.40 -0.95
CA VAL A 659 -11.34 21.22 -0.20
C VAL A 659 -10.61 20.41 0.89
N TYR A 660 -11.24 19.39 1.45
CA TYR A 660 -10.61 18.50 2.42
C TYR A 660 -9.46 17.71 1.79
N GLU A 661 -9.65 17.18 0.58
CA GLU A 661 -8.58 16.52 -0.15
C GLU A 661 -7.37 17.44 -0.37
N GLN A 662 -7.62 18.67 -0.83
CA GLN A 662 -6.56 19.66 -1.07
C GLN A 662 -5.86 20.14 0.20
N LEU A 663 -6.53 20.02 1.35
CA LEU A 663 -6.00 20.37 2.67
C LEU A 663 -5.20 19.22 3.29
N ASN A 664 -5.68 17.99 3.15
CA ASN A 664 -5.23 16.85 3.95
C ASN A 664 -4.28 15.92 3.18
N ALA A 665 -4.53 15.67 1.90
CA ALA A 665 -3.76 14.68 1.16
C ALA A 665 -2.29 15.08 0.97
N PRO A 666 -1.36 14.10 0.89
CA PRO A 666 0.07 14.38 0.70
C PRO A 666 0.39 15.06 -0.63
N PHE A 667 -0.50 14.95 -1.62
CA PHE A 667 -0.43 15.63 -2.92
C PHE A 667 -1.41 16.80 -3.05
N GLY A 668 -2.15 17.12 -1.99
CA GLY A 668 -3.02 18.29 -1.95
C GLY A 668 -2.22 19.59 -2.00
N GLN A 669 -2.85 20.68 -2.45
CA GLN A 669 -2.21 22.00 -2.56
C GLN A 669 -1.51 22.44 -1.28
N PHE A 670 -2.11 22.19 -0.11
CA PHE A 670 -1.51 22.54 1.19
C PHE A 670 -0.14 21.90 1.37
N ALA A 671 -0.04 20.59 1.17
CA ALA A 671 1.19 19.80 1.32
C ALA A 671 2.26 20.20 0.30
N MET A 672 1.88 20.40 -0.97
CA MET A 672 2.85 20.77 -2.01
C MET A 672 3.41 22.19 -1.85
N ASP A 673 2.63 23.11 -1.28
CA ASP A 673 3.08 24.45 -0.94
C ASP A 673 4.00 24.45 0.28
N THR A 674 3.65 23.72 1.35
CA THR A 674 4.53 23.60 2.53
C THR A 674 5.86 22.91 2.16
N LEU A 675 5.83 21.90 1.29
CA LEU A 675 7.04 21.23 0.81
C LEU A 675 7.94 22.19 0.02
N THR A 676 7.34 23.09 -0.76
CA THR A 676 8.07 24.15 -1.45
C THR A 676 8.73 25.10 -0.45
N ALA A 677 8.01 25.53 0.59
CA ALA A 677 8.57 26.38 1.65
C ALA A 677 9.68 25.66 2.45
N SER A 678 9.47 24.40 2.84
CA SER A 678 10.45 23.58 3.56
C SER A 678 11.72 23.40 2.75
N THR A 679 11.61 23.20 1.44
CA THR A 679 12.78 23.14 0.55
C THR A 679 13.62 24.42 0.61
N THR A 680 12.99 25.60 0.63
CA THR A 680 13.70 26.87 0.82
C THR A 680 14.37 26.96 2.19
N ALA A 681 13.65 26.52 3.25
CA ALA A 681 14.18 26.47 4.60
C ALA A 681 15.41 25.55 4.72
N LEU A 682 15.35 24.34 4.15
CA LEU A 682 16.44 23.35 4.17
C LEU A 682 17.66 23.80 3.37
N ARG A 683 17.48 24.58 2.31
CA ARG A 683 18.57 25.16 1.52
C ARG A 683 19.22 26.39 2.17
N SER A 684 18.55 27.05 3.11
CA SER A 684 19.05 28.27 3.73
C SER A 684 20.31 28.04 4.58
N THR A 685 21.29 28.93 4.42
CA THR A 685 22.46 29.04 5.33
C THR A 685 22.18 29.90 6.56
N ASP A 686 21.03 30.58 6.61
CA ASP A 686 20.58 31.38 7.74
C ASP A 686 19.62 30.57 8.61
N ASP A 687 20.08 30.18 9.80
CA ASP A 687 19.30 29.40 10.76
C ASP A 687 18.04 30.13 11.22
N SER A 688 18.00 31.47 11.19
CA SER A 688 16.80 32.23 11.54
C SER A 688 15.70 32.09 10.48
N VAL A 689 16.07 32.05 9.20
CA VAL A 689 15.15 31.79 8.08
C VAL A 689 14.62 30.36 8.17
N TYR A 690 15.51 29.38 8.36
CA TYR A 690 15.12 27.98 8.54
C TYR A 690 14.12 27.81 9.69
N ASN A 691 14.46 28.33 10.87
CA ASN A 691 13.59 28.20 12.04
C ASN A 691 12.25 28.93 11.83
N SER A 692 12.24 30.09 11.17
CA SER A 692 11.00 30.84 10.93
C SER A 692 10.05 30.08 9.99
N ILE A 693 10.56 29.52 8.90
CA ILE A 693 9.73 28.79 7.94
C ILE A 693 9.23 27.49 8.56
N GLU A 694 10.12 26.66 9.14
CA GLU A 694 9.70 25.38 9.74
C GLU A 694 8.75 25.57 10.93
N SER A 695 8.92 26.63 11.74
CA SER A 695 7.93 26.95 12.78
C SER A 695 6.58 27.37 12.20
N SER A 696 6.57 28.02 11.03
CA SER A 696 5.32 28.38 10.33
C SER A 696 4.63 27.14 9.77
N ILE A 697 5.39 26.23 9.15
CA ILE A 697 4.89 24.92 8.69
C ILE A 697 4.31 24.16 9.87
N GLN A 698 5.06 23.96 10.95
CA GLN A 698 4.59 23.27 12.16
C GLN A 698 3.27 23.85 12.71
N SER A 699 3.13 25.18 12.72
CA SER A 699 1.91 25.86 13.16
C SER A 699 0.75 25.63 12.19
N LEU A 700 0.99 25.64 10.89
CA LEU A 700 -0.02 25.36 9.87
C LEU A 700 -0.46 23.89 9.94
N THR A 701 0.47 22.94 10.02
CA THR A 701 0.20 21.50 10.15
C THR A 701 -0.63 21.21 11.39
N SER A 702 -0.32 21.82 12.54
CA SER A 702 -1.12 21.66 13.76
C SER A 702 -2.57 22.15 13.59
N GLN A 703 -2.78 23.25 12.84
CA GLN A 703 -4.12 23.75 12.53
C GLN A 703 -4.84 22.87 11.51
N ARG A 704 -4.12 22.40 10.49
CA ARG A 704 -4.58 21.44 9.48
C ARG A 704 -5.07 20.17 10.16
N ASP A 705 -4.27 19.53 10.99
CA ASP A 705 -4.59 18.26 11.64
C ASP A 705 -5.84 18.38 12.53
N ALA A 706 -5.96 19.50 13.26
CA ALA A 706 -7.14 19.79 14.08
C ALA A 706 -8.42 19.93 13.24
N LEU A 707 -8.35 20.64 12.11
CA LEU A 707 -9.48 20.82 11.21
C LEU A 707 -9.81 19.54 10.44
N ALA A 708 -8.81 18.87 9.88
CA ALA A 708 -8.94 17.60 9.17
C ALA A 708 -9.60 16.54 10.06
N THR A 709 -9.21 16.48 11.34
CA THR A 709 -9.85 15.60 12.33
C THR A 709 -11.33 15.91 12.51
N GLN A 710 -11.75 17.18 12.52
CA GLN A 710 -13.17 17.54 12.61
C GLN A 710 -13.93 17.10 11.35
N ILE A 711 -13.37 17.38 10.17
CA ILE A 711 -13.97 17.08 8.89
C ILE A 711 -14.12 15.56 8.69
N LYS A 712 -13.05 14.78 8.88
CA LYS A 712 -13.09 13.31 8.67
C LYS A 712 -14.04 12.62 9.63
N ASN A 713 -14.08 13.05 10.91
CA ASN A 713 -15.05 12.53 11.87
C ASN A 713 -16.50 12.81 11.46
N ALA A 714 -16.77 13.98 10.88
CA ALA A 714 -18.11 14.34 10.42
C ALA A 714 -18.52 13.59 9.15
N LEU A 715 -17.61 13.43 8.19
CA LEU A 715 -17.83 12.66 6.96
C LEU A 715 -18.01 11.17 7.25
N ASP A 716 -17.13 10.57 8.07
CA ASP A 716 -17.23 9.17 8.51
C ASP A 716 -18.49 8.93 9.34
N GLY A 717 -18.80 9.84 10.28
CA GLY A 717 -20.02 9.77 11.08
C GLY A 717 -21.30 9.84 10.23
N ALA A 718 -21.31 10.66 9.17
CA ALA A 718 -22.40 10.74 8.22
C ALA A 718 -22.49 9.51 7.31
N ALA A 719 -21.36 8.93 6.93
CA ALA A 719 -21.32 7.72 6.12
C ALA A 719 -21.80 6.48 6.88
N PHE A 720 -21.31 6.26 8.11
CA PHE A 720 -21.39 4.95 8.77
C PHE A 720 -22.16 4.95 10.09
N LYS A 721 -22.42 6.11 10.70
CA LYS A 721 -22.97 6.22 12.07
C LYS A 721 -24.32 6.95 12.14
N ASP A 722 -24.98 7.18 10.99
CA ASP A 722 -26.26 7.90 10.86
C ASP A 722 -26.19 9.35 11.42
N GLN A 723 -24.99 9.91 11.58
CA GLN A 723 -24.77 11.22 12.20
C GLN A 723 -24.97 12.35 11.18
N LYS A 724 -25.73 13.39 11.56
CA LYS A 724 -26.00 14.50 10.66
C LYS A 724 -24.75 15.35 10.41
N LEU A 725 -24.41 15.55 9.13
CA LEU A 725 -23.50 16.60 8.71
C LEU A 725 -24.24 17.95 8.73
N LYS A 726 -23.92 18.79 9.73
CA LYS A 726 -24.53 20.12 9.84
C LYS A 726 -23.98 21.03 8.75
N GLU A 727 -24.86 21.56 7.91
CA GLU A 727 -24.45 22.40 6.77
C GLU A 727 -23.70 23.68 7.18
N ALA A 728 -24.02 24.26 8.35
CA ALA A 728 -23.32 25.44 8.86
C ALA A 728 -21.86 25.11 9.21
N ASP A 729 -21.64 24.08 10.04
CA ASP A 729 -20.31 23.59 10.40
C ASP A 729 -19.49 23.24 9.14
N ALA A 730 -20.11 22.56 8.17
CA ALA A 730 -19.46 22.22 6.89
C ALA A 730 -19.01 23.46 6.08
N LYS A 731 -19.82 24.53 6.04
CA LYS A 731 -19.44 25.79 5.38
C LYS A 731 -18.30 26.49 6.11
N ASP A 732 -18.36 26.53 7.44
CA ASP A 732 -17.30 27.11 8.26
C ASP A 732 -15.98 26.35 8.09
N TRP A 733 -16.03 25.02 7.96
CA TRP A 733 -14.85 24.20 7.67
C TRP A 733 -14.31 24.40 6.26
N ILE A 734 -15.16 24.56 5.26
CA ILE A 734 -14.72 24.90 3.89
C ILE A 734 -13.92 26.20 3.88
N ASP A 735 -14.43 27.24 4.55
CA ASP A 735 -13.76 28.54 4.61
C ASP A 735 -12.43 28.46 5.39
N GLN A 736 -12.39 27.70 6.50
CA GLN A 736 -11.16 27.46 7.27
C GLN A 736 -10.12 26.67 6.47
N ALA A 737 -10.55 25.61 5.75
CA ALA A 737 -9.68 24.79 4.93
C ALA A 737 -9.05 25.62 3.82
N GLN A 738 -9.86 26.40 3.10
CA GLN A 738 -9.35 27.32 2.08
C GLN A 738 -8.38 28.35 2.67
N SER A 739 -8.68 28.89 3.86
CA SER A 739 -7.78 29.83 4.52
C SER A 739 -6.43 29.22 4.90
N LEU A 740 -6.37 27.94 5.26
CA LEU A 740 -5.11 27.26 5.56
C LEU A 740 -4.31 26.98 4.28
N ILE A 741 -4.99 26.55 3.21
CA ILE A 741 -4.39 26.39 1.88
C ILE A 741 -3.78 27.71 1.40
N ASP A 742 -4.53 28.81 1.48
CA ASP A 742 -4.05 30.14 1.09
C ASP A 742 -2.84 30.61 1.91
N GLN A 743 -2.77 30.24 3.19
CA GLN A 743 -1.62 30.54 4.07
C GLN A 743 -0.39 29.71 3.71
N ALA A 744 -0.56 28.43 3.37
CA ALA A 744 0.52 27.59 2.87
C ALA A 744 1.07 28.15 1.55
N ALA A 745 0.19 28.51 0.61
CA ALA A 745 0.57 29.15 -0.65
C ALA A 745 1.32 30.47 -0.44
N ALA A 746 0.87 31.31 0.50
CA ALA A 746 1.54 32.56 0.84
C ALA A 746 2.92 32.32 1.48
N LEU A 747 3.06 31.27 2.31
CA LEU A 747 4.33 30.88 2.89
C LEU A 747 5.31 30.40 1.80
N ALA A 748 4.85 29.56 0.87
CA ALA A 748 5.65 29.10 -0.27
C ALA A 748 6.11 30.27 -1.14
N ALA A 749 5.20 31.17 -1.50
CA ALA A 749 5.52 32.35 -2.33
C ALA A 749 6.41 33.38 -1.63
N GLY A 750 6.36 33.44 -0.29
CA GLY A 750 7.17 34.35 0.53
C GLY A 750 8.50 33.77 1.01
N SER A 751 8.74 32.48 0.78
CA SER A 751 9.96 31.77 1.22
C SER A 751 11.21 32.11 0.43
#